data_AF-A0AA96IPY5-F1
#
_entry.id   AF-A0AA96IPY5-F1
#
_cell.length_a   1.000
_cell.length_b   1.000
_cell.length_c   1.000
_cell.angle_alpha   90.00
_cell.angle_beta   90.00
_cell.angle_gamma   90.00
#
_symmetry.space_group_name_H-M   'P 1'
#
loop_
_entity.id
_entity.type
_entity.pdbx_description
1 polymer ?
#
loop_
_entity_poly.entity_id
_entity_poly.type
_entity_poly.pdbx_seq_one_letter_code
_entity_poly.pdbx_strand_id
1 'polypeptide(L)'
;MPPLETLTAPPLTWEDAAPHSSQFGDVYFSREDGRAETEHVFLHANRLPERFATWHEPRAFVIGETGFGTGLNVLSAWACFEKHAQAGARLHLLSTEKYPMPVEALSRALNAWPSLSHYADALCARWPAPVAGIHRLHLSERVTLDLHFGDTTERLTLLDGRVDAWFLDGFAPSKNPAMWQDALFEAMAARSHPGATFATFTCAGIVKRGLKAAGFAIRKVPGFGRKREMLAGEIDHPPVDNRRHHTPWFTPQALQPVAHVAVIGAGLAGACTAAALARRGVKVSVFEREAPGAGGSGNRQGALYVKLAVETNRQSRFYLAGLLYSARWLGGLQGSEAFWSPCGVVQLATSDKEASRQRRFLARHPLGDAVVQAHQGGLATLAGVTGETEHALFYPQAGWARPQKLCQALLDHPRITLKKAEVSALEADASGWRLTLGDNSACQADQVVIACAHQANAFTQTQTLALQKVRGQVSSLALPEGVSAPSRVVCAGGYVCPPVEGVLTFGASFVPNDGERDLREADHQRNIDELKAALPEWVEALERASGPLTPARLSGRAAIRAASPDKTPYAGPVPNAEAWQRDYAALSKDASRVAPIPGAHHPGLWVSAAHGSRGLASAPLCAEVIASRMLNEPLPIEAALADHLHPGRRLISALIRADS
;
A
#
# COMPACT_ATOMS: atom_id res chain seq x y z
N MET A 1 8.74 -18.60 2.14
CA MET A 1 8.34 -17.33 2.79
C MET A 1 7.44 -17.67 3.97
N PRO A 2 7.48 -16.93 5.09
CA PRO A 2 6.63 -17.20 6.25
C PRO A 2 5.14 -17.03 5.92
N PRO A 3 4.22 -17.68 6.66
CA PRO A 3 2.79 -17.41 6.56
C PRO A 3 2.42 -15.92 6.63
N LEU A 4 1.29 -15.56 6.04
CA LEU A 4 0.56 -14.35 6.41
C LEU A 4 -0.02 -14.57 7.81
N GLU A 5 0.27 -13.67 8.74
CA GLU A 5 -0.10 -13.86 10.14
C GLU A 5 -0.52 -12.54 10.80
N THR A 6 -1.43 -12.69 11.76
CA THR A 6 -1.76 -11.65 12.72
C THR A 6 -0.83 -11.76 13.92
N LEU A 7 -0.24 -10.65 14.31
CA LEU A 7 0.62 -10.52 15.48
C LEU A 7 -0.22 -10.56 16.75
N THR A 8 0.37 -11.14 17.79
CA THR A 8 -0.26 -11.23 19.11
C THR A 8 -0.24 -9.88 19.80
N ALA A 9 -1.39 -9.50 20.37
CA ALA A 9 -1.47 -8.35 21.26
C ALA A 9 -0.62 -8.57 22.53
N PRO A 10 -0.06 -7.52 23.13
CA PRO A 10 0.69 -7.65 24.37
C PRO A 10 -0.27 -7.97 25.54
N PRO A 11 0.12 -8.82 26.50
CA PRO A 11 -0.62 -8.96 27.74
C PRO A 11 -0.44 -7.70 28.60
N LEU A 12 -1.54 -6.96 28.80
CA LEU A 12 -1.53 -5.69 29.52
C LEU A 12 -2.21 -5.80 30.88
N THR A 13 -1.56 -5.27 31.91
CA THR A 13 -2.21 -4.88 33.17
C THR A 13 -2.24 -3.36 33.25
N TRP A 14 -3.19 -2.82 34.01
CA TRP A 14 -3.35 -1.39 34.18
C TRP A 14 -3.20 -1.04 35.66
N GLU A 15 -2.23 -0.20 35.96
CA GLU A 15 -2.11 0.48 37.24
C GLU A 15 -2.44 1.96 36.97
N ASP A 16 -3.57 2.43 37.50
CA ASP A 16 -4.20 3.71 37.14
C ASP A 16 -4.42 3.85 35.62
N ALA A 17 -3.84 4.89 35.00
CA ALA A 17 -3.92 5.19 33.58
C ALA A 17 -2.74 4.64 32.75
N ALA A 18 -1.69 4.13 33.41
CA ALA A 18 -0.48 3.67 32.73
C ALA A 18 -0.57 2.16 32.39
N PRO A 19 -0.38 1.76 31.12
CA PRO A 19 -0.29 0.35 30.75
C PRO A 19 1.04 -0.23 31.22
N HIS A 20 0.99 -1.43 31.76
CA HIS A 20 2.13 -2.25 32.15
C HIS A 20 2.14 -3.51 31.28
N SER A 21 3.30 -3.85 30.72
CA SER A 21 3.47 -5.09 29.96
C SER A 21 3.81 -6.23 30.91
N SER A 22 2.88 -7.18 31.09
CA SER A 22 3.12 -8.37 31.91
C SER A 22 4.20 -9.28 31.32
N GLN A 23 4.38 -9.23 30.00
CA GLN A 23 5.41 -10.02 29.29
C GLN A 23 6.82 -9.54 29.60
N PHE A 24 7.03 -8.21 29.69
CA PHE A 24 8.35 -7.62 29.92
C PHE A 24 8.56 -7.14 31.37
N GLY A 25 7.51 -7.16 32.19
CA GLY A 25 7.54 -6.70 33.58
C GLY A 25 7.92 -5.22 33.69
N ASP A 26 7.43 -4.38 32.77
CA ASP A 26 7.80 -2.97 32.70
C ASP A 26 6.63 -2.07 32.24
N VAL A 27 6.72 -0.79 32.60
CA VAL A 27 5.75 0.23 32.17
C VAL A 27 6.11 0.76 30.78
N TYR A 28 5.11 1.15 29.98
CA TYR A 28 5.35 1.74 28.66
C TYR A 28 5.84 3.19 28.71
N PHE A 29 5.57 3.92 29.79
CA PHE A 29 6.05 5.28 30.01
C PHE A 29 6.15 5.59 31.51
N SER A 30 6.95 6.60 31.86
CA SER A 30 7.11 7.04 33.24
C SER A 30 5.79 7.48 33.87
N ARG A 31 5.62 7.14 35.15
CA ARG A 31 4.43 7.47 35.96
C ARG A 31 4.40 8.93 36.41
N GLU A 32 5.56 9.61 36.45
CA GLU A 32 5.64 11.01 36.91
C GLU A 32 5.23 12.00 35.79
N ASP A 33 5.87 11.93 34.61
CA ASP A 33 5.47 12.67 33.40
C ASP A 33 6.08 12.03 32.14
N GLY A 34 5.36 11.06 31.55
CA GLY A 34 5.84 10.35 30.36
C GLY A 34 6.06 11.25 29.14
N ARG A 35 5.27 12.32 28.99
CA ARG A 35 5.40 13.23 27.84
C ARG A 35 6.64 14.10 27.98
N ALA A 36 6.91 14.65 29.16
CA ALA A 36 8.14 15.42 29.39
C ALA A 36 9.40 14.56 29.22
N GLU A 37 9.36 13.27 29.63
CA GLU A 37 10.46 12.33 29.33
C GLU A 37 10.65 12.15 27.83
N THR A 38 9.58 11.91 27.07
CA THR A 38 9.63 11.83 25.59
C THR A 38 10.20 13.09 24.95
N GLU A 39 9.73 14.28 25.37
CA GLU A 39 10.20 15.57 24.85
C GLU A 39 11.70 15.77 25.13
N HIS A 40 12.17 15.45 26.34
CA HIS A 40 13.59 15.54 26.70
C HIS A 40 14.46 14.53 25.96
N VAL A 41 14.08 13.24 26.02
CA VAL A 41 14.92 12.14 25.53
C VAL A 41 14.93 12.09 24.01
N PHE A 42 13.77 12.18 23.36
CA PHE A 42 13.68 11.90 21.92
C PHE A 42 13.64 13.16 21.09
N LEU A 43 12.89 14.20 21.50
CA LEU A 43 12.77 15.42 20.70
C LEU A 43 13.98 16.34 20.86
N HIS A 44 14.30 16.76 22.09
CA HIS A 44 15.39 17.70 22.34
C HIS A 44 16.77 17.09 22.04
N ALA A 45 17.01 15.84 22.44
CA ALA A 45 18.31 15.22 22.19
C ALA A 45 18.60 14.93 20.69
N ASN A 46 17.55 14.82 19.85
CA ASN A 46 17.68 14.80 18.39
C ASN A 46 17.63 16.20 17.75
N ARG A 47 17.47 17.27 18.54
CA ARG A 47 17.36 18.68 18.10
C ARG A 47 16.18 18.89 17.14
N LEU A 48 15.06 18.22 17.39
CA LEU A 48 13.93 18.22 16.46
C LEU A 48 13.29 19.60 16.27
N PRO A 49 13.03 20.41 17.33
CA PRO A 49 12.47 21.75 17.13
C PRO A 49 13.30 22.63 16.18
N GLU A 50 14.62 22.65 16.36
CA GLU A 50 15.54 23.43 15.54
C GLU A 50 15.61 22.89 14.11
N ARG A 51 15.77 21.56 13.98
CA ARG A 51 15.87 20.92 12.66
C ARG A 51 14.59 21.05 11.84
N PHE A 52 13.43 20.99 12.48
CA PHE A 52 12.14 21.22 11.85
C PHE A 52 11.98 22.66 11.39
N ALA A 53 12.39 23.65 12.20
CA ALA A 53 12.30 25.06 11.85
C ALA A 53 13.16 25.43 10.62
N THR A 54 14.28 24.74 10.42
CA THR A 54 15.22 24.96 9.31
C THR A 54 15.13 23.90 8.20
N TRP A 55 14.11 23.04 8.21
CA TRP A 55 13.98 21.99 7.20
C TRP A 55 13.41 22.54 5.89
N HIS A 56 14.24 22.56 4.85
CA HIS A 56 13.89 23.07 3.52
C HIS A 56 14.06 22.04 2.40
N GLU A 57 14.32 20.78 2.74
CA GLU A 57 14.49 19.72 1.76
C GLU A 57 13.17 19.40 1.03
N PRO A 58 13.21 19.03 -0.26
CA PRO A 58 12.01 18.65 -1.02
C PRO A 58 11.38 17.34 -0.50
N ARG A 59 12.18 16.48 0.15
CA ARG A 59 11.72 15.25 0.81
C ARG A 59 11.20 15.53 2.21
N ALA A 60 10.39 14.60 2.72
CA ALA A 60 9.99 14.62 4.12
C ALA A 60 11.20 14.45 5.05
N PHE A 61 11.12 15.07 6.23
CA PHE A 61 11.98 14.70 7.36
C PHE A 61 11.51 13.35 7.90
N VAL A 62 12.42 12.39 8.05
CA VAL A 62 12.09 11.02 8.42
C VAL A 62 12.56 10.70 9.84
N ILE A 63 11.64 10.33 10.71
CA ILE A 63 11.94 9.81 12.06
C ILE A 63 11.72 8.30 12.06
N GLY A 64 12.72 7.56 12.49
CA GLY A 64 12.65 6.12 12.72
C GLY A 64 12.56 5.80 14.20
N GLU A 65 11.67 4.90 14.58
CA GLU A 65 11.47 4.46 15.96
C GLU A 65 11.52 2.94 16.06
N THR A 66 12.08 2.47 17.17
CA THR A 66 12.05 1.06 17.55
C THR A 66 11.11 0.86 18.74
N GLY A 67 10.00 0.14 18.54
CA GLY A 67 8.99 -0.08 19.57
C GLY A 67 7.99 1.08 19.67
N PHE A 68 6.91 1.00 18.89
CA PHE A 68 5.83 2.00 18.89
C PHE A 68 5.15 2.14 20.26
N GLY A 69 4.92 1.00 20.94
CA GLY A 69 4.25 0.93 22.22
C GLY A 69 2.87 1.60 22.19
N THR A 70 2.74 2.70 22.93
CA THR A 70 1.50 3.48 23.03
C THR A 70 1.38 4.57 21.97
N GLY A 71 2.42 4.81 21.18
CA GLY A 71 2.47 5.89 20.20
C GLY A 71 2.80 7.28 20.77
N LEU A 72 3.13 7.40 22.06
CA LEU A 72 3.40 8.69 22.71
C LEU A 72 4.51 9.48 22.00
N ASN A 73 5.62 8.83 21.65
CA ASN A 73 6.74 9.47 20.94
C ASN A 73 6.31 9.98 19.56
N VAL A 74 5.55 9.18 18.81
CA VAL A 74 5.00 9.53 17.50
C VAL A 74 4.08 10.74 17.60
N LEU A 75 3.15 10.76 18.57
CA LEU A 75 2.24 11.90 18.75
C LEU A 75 2.99 13.15 19.21
N SER A 76 3.98 13.01 20.08
CA SER A 76 4.81 14.13 20.54
C SER A 76 5.67 14.71 19.42
N ALA A 77 6.25 13.86 18.58
CA ALA A 77 7.01 14.29 17.40
C ALA A 77 6.11 14.98 16.37
N TRP A 78 4.90 14.49 16.15
CA TRP A 78 3.91 15.15 15.29
C TRP A 78 3.53 16.53 15.85
N ALA A 79 3.17 16.64 17.12
CA ALA A 79 2.86 17.92 17.76
C ALA A 79 4.02 18.93 17.68
N CYS A 80 5.25 18.45 17.91
CA CYS A 80 6.47 19.25 17.76
C CYS A 80 6.66 19.74 16.32
N PHE A 81 6.46 18.86 15.34
CA PHE A 81 6.56 19.20 13.93
C PHE A 81 5.55 20.27 13.52
N GLU A 82 4.28 20.17 13.91
CA GLU A 82 3.28 21.19 13.58
C GLU A 82 3.60 22.55 14.21
N LYS A 83 4.17 22.54 15.41
CA LYS A 83 4.57 23.77 16.12
C LYS A 83 5.77 24.48 15.47
N HIS A 84 6.74 23.72 14.97
CA HIS A 84 8.04 24.26 14.58
C HIS A 84 8.32 24.23 13.07
N ALA A 85 7.73 23.31 12.32
CA ALA A 85 8.04 23.13 10.90
C ALA A 85 7.29 24.10 10.00
N GLN A 86 7.98 24.56 8.96
CA GLN A 86 7.42 25.48 7.97
C GLN A 86 6.26 24.85 7.18
N ALA A 87 5.41 25.68 6.58
CA ALA A 87 4.17 25.25 5.92
C ALA A 87 4.38 24.18 4.82
N GLY A 88 5.49 24.24 4.08
CA GLY A 88 5.81 23.30 3.01
C GLY A 88 6.53 22.02 3.47
N ALA A 89 6.98 21.95 4.72
CA ALA A 89 7.69 20.78 5.23
C ALA A 89 6.73 19.61 5.43
N ARG A 90 7.27 18.39 5.31
CA ARG A 90 6.53 17.13 5.52
C ARG A 90 7.28 16.25 6.51
N LEU A 91 6.53 15.47 7.29
CA LEU A 91 7.05 14.54 8.28
C LEU A 91 6.66 13.12 7.90
N HIS A 92 7.65 12.22 7.95
CA HIS A 92 7.46 10.79 7.78
C HIS A 92 7.92 10.08 9.04
N LEU A 93 6.99 9.46 9.74
CA LEU A 93 7.25 8.66 10.92
C LEU A 93 7.29 7.19 10.48
N LEU A 94 8.32 6.45 10.88
CA LEU A 94 8.35 5.00 10.74
C LEU A 94 8.63 4.38 12.10
N SER A 95 7.80 3.43 12.51
CA SER A 95 7.93 2.81 13.82
C SER A 95 7.71 1.30 13.72
N THR A 96 8.61 0.53 14.34
CA THR A 96 8.48 -0.92 14.41
C THR A 96 7.70 -1.34 15.66
N GLU A 97 6.85 -2.35 15.53
CA GLU A 97 6.12 -2.90 16.68
C GLU A 97 5.88 -4.40 16.51
N LYS A 98 6.26 -5.18 17.52
CA LYS A 98 6.11 -6.63 17.51
C LYS A 98 4.83 -7.10 18.17
N TYR A 99 4.31 -6.30 19.10
CA TYR A 99 3.12 -6.56 19.89
C TYR A 99 2.18 -5.35 19.83
N PRO A 100 1.53 -5.11 18.67
CA PRO A 100 0.63 -3.97 18.52
C PRO A 100 -0.57 -4.08 19.47
N MET A 101 -0.86 -2.99 20.19
CA MET A 101 -2.01 -2.93 21.09
C MET A 101 -3.33 -2.96 20.30
N PRO A 102 -4.40 -3.57 20.86
CA PRO A 102 -5.77 -3.32 20.41
C PRO A 102 -6.09 -1.82 20.46
N VAL A 103 -6.93 -1.34 19.54
CA VAL A 103 -7.22 0.10 19.41
C VAL A 103 -7.86 0.68 20.68
N GLU A 104 -8.65 -0.11 21.39
CA GLU A 104 -9.29 0.27 22.66
C GLU A 104 -8.25 0.48 23.76
N ALA A 105 -7.24 -0.39 23.83
CA ALA A 105 -6.13 -0.26 24.76
C ALA A 105 -5.23 0.93 24.39
N LEU A 106 -4.96 1.12 23.10
CA LEU A 106 -4.22 2.28 22.60
C LEU A 106 -4.90 3.60 22.96
N SER A 107 -6.21 3.71 22.67
CA SER A 107 -7.03 4.88 23.01
C SER A 107 -7.03 5.14 24.53
N ARG A 108 -7.22 4.09 25.35
CA ARG A 108 -7.15 4.22 26.82
C ARG A 108 -5.80 4.74 27.29
N ALA A 109 -4.69 4.25 26.74
CA ALA A 109 -3.36 4.69 27.12
C ALA A 109 -3.12 6.17 26.78
N LEU A 110 -3.58 6.60 25.61
CA LEU A 110 -3.37 7.96 25.10
C LEU A 110 -4.24 9.02 25.80
N ASN A 111 -5.33 8.62 26.46
CA ASN A 111 -6.16 9.51 27.27
C ASN A 111 -5.41 10.16 28.45
N ALA A 112 -4.24 9.62 28.83
CA ALA A 112 -3.37 10.24 29.83
C ALA A 112 -2.86 11.63 29.41
N TRP A 113 -2.91 11.99 28.12
CA TRP A 113 -2.45 13.28 27.61
C TRP A 113 -3.54 14.02 26.81
N PRO A 114 -4.47 14.72 27.48
CA PRO A 114 -5.56 15.44 26.81
C PRO A 114 -5.09 16.43 25.73
N SER A 115 -3.92 17.04 25.94
CA SER A 115 -3.26 17.92 24.97
C SER A 115 -2.88 17.26 23.63
N LEU A 116 -2.89 15.92 23.55
CA LEU A 116 -2.61 15.14 22.35
C LEU A 116 -3.85 14.44 21.77
N SER A 117 -5.04 14.70 22.33
CA SER A 117 -6.30 14.04 21.97
C SER A 117 -6.58 14.07 20.47
N HIS A 118 -6.48 15.23 19.82
CA HIS A 118 -6.67 15.35 18.36
C HIS A 118 -5.77 14.40 17.55
N TYR A 119 -4.49 14.28 17.93
CA TYR A 119 -3.54 13.39 17.27
C TYR A 119 -3.85 11.91 17.56
N ALA A 120 -4.24 11.60 18.80
CA ALA A 120 -4.66 10.27 19.20
C ALA A 120 -5.91 9.81 18.45
N ASP A 121 -6.92 10.67 18.32
CA ASP A 121 -8.15 10.40 17.58
C ASP A 121 -7.86 10.11 16.10
N ALA A 122 -6.99 10.92 15.48
CA ALA A 122 -6.59 10.75 14.10
C ALA A 122 -5.86 9.41 13.85
N LEU A 123 -5.02 8.99 14.80
CA LEU A 123 -4.32 7.70 14.80
C LEU A 123 -5.30 6.53 15.02
N CYS A 124 -6.10 6.57 16.08
CA CYS A 124 -7.05 5.51 16.45
C CYS A 124 -8.09 5.27 15.35
N ALA A 125 -8.59 6.33 14.71
CA ALA A 125 -9.53 6.22 13.59
C ALA A 125 -8.96 5.45 12.37
N ARG A 126 -7.63 5.33 12.27
CA ARG A 126 -6.92 4.69 11.15
C ARG A 126 -6.09 3.49 11.59
N TRP A 127 -6.23 3.04 12.84
CA TRP A 127 -5.39 1.99 13.41
C TRP A 127 -5.52 0.69 12.59
N PRO A 128 -4.41 0.10 12.12
CA PRO A 128 -4.48 -1.06 11.25
C PRO A 128 -4.76 -2.35 12.03
N ALA A 129 -5.37 -3.33 11.35
CA ALA A 129 -5.37 -4.70 11.83
C ALA A 129 -3.92 -5.17 12.07
N PRO A 130 -3.64 -5.97 13.12
CA PRO A 130 -2.28 -6.31 13.54
C PRO A 130 -1.64 -7.39 12.65
N VAL A 131 -1.60 -7.18 11.33
CA VAL A 131 -1.02 -8.11 10.35
C VAL A 131 0.45 -7.78 10.16
N ALA A 132 1.33 -8.80 10.14
CA ALA A 132 2.76 -8.59 9.88
C ALA A 132 3.00 -7.89 8.52
N GLY A 133 3.87 -6.88 8.49
CA GLY A 133 4.13 -6.07 7.29
C GLY A 133 4.23 -4.58 7.57
N ILE A 134 4.07 -3.77 6.52
CA ILE A 134 4.11 -2.31 6.61
C ILE A 134 2.69 -1.78 6.39
N HIS A 135 2.25 -0.89 7.28
CA HIS A 135 0.96 -0.21 7.19
C HIS A 135 1.17 1.29 7.11
N ARG A 136 0.93 1.87 5.93
CA ARG A 136 0.93 3.32 5.75
C ARG A 136 -0.38 3.95 6.20
N LEU A 137 -0.27 5.00 7.00
CA LEU A 137 -1.35 5.86 7.47
C LEU A 137 -1.02 7.31 7.08
N HIS A 138 -2.00 7.99 6.49
CA HIS A 138 -1.94 9.44 6.27
C HIS A 138 -2.65 10.10 7.45
N LEU A 139 -1.88 10.66 8.37
CA LEU A 139 -2.37 11.23 9.63
C LEU A 139 -2.85 12.67 9.44
N SER A 140 -2.20 13.42 8.54
CA SER A 140 -2.64 14.72 8.02
C SER A 140 -2.12 14.92 6.61
N GLU A 141 -2.38 16.09 6.01
CA GLU A 141 -1.82 16.48 4.70
C GLU A 141 -0.29 16.49 4.68
N ARG A 142 0.36 16.70 5.84
CA ARG A 142 1.82 16.84 5.97
C ARG A 142 2.50 15.69 6.71
N VAL A 143 1.74 14.79 7.32
CA VAL A 143 2.29 13.76 8.22
C VAL A 143 1.85 12.36 7.79
N THR A 144 2.84 11.53 7.47
CA THR A 144 2.67 10.11 7.14
C THR A 144 3.28 9.26 8.25
N LEU A 145 2.61 8.18 8.62
CA LEU A 145 3.11 7.15 9.53
C LEU A 145 3.15 5.80 8.82
N ASP A 146 4.31 5.15 8.80
CA ASP A 146 4.46 3.75 8.43
C ASP A 146 4.66 2.91 9.70
N LEU A 147 3.68 2.06 10.02
CA LEU A 147 3.78 1.07 11.09
C LEU A 147 4.35 -0.23 10.53
N HIS A 148 5.54 -0.60 11.00
CA HIS A 148 6.23 -1.82 10.63
C HIS A 148 5.93 -2.91 11.68
N PHE A 149 4.87 -3.66 11.43
CA PHE A 149 4.45 -4.75 12.29
C PHE A 149 5.33 -5.99 12.08
N GLY A 150 6.10 -6.33 13.11
CA GLY A 150 7.04 -7.46 13.14
C GLY A 150 8.25 -7.19 14.02
N ASP A 151 9.24 -8.08 13.95
CA ASP A 151 10.49 -7.93 14.70
C ASP A 151 11.30 -6.72 14.20
N THR A 152 11.73 -5.84 15.10
CA THR A 152 12.41 -4.58 14.75
C THR A 152 13.60 -4.78 13.81
N THR A 153 14.51 -5.71 14.11
CA THR A 153 15.72 -5.91 13.28
C THR A 153 15.35 -6.41 11.88
N GLU A 154 14.41 -7.36 11.80
CA GLU A 154 13.90 -7.87 10.52
C GLU A 154 13.23 -6.76 9.71
N ARG A 155 12.34 -5.98 10.33
CA ARG A 155 11.59 -4.89 9.68
C ARG A 155 12.51 -3.81 9.12
N LEU A 156 13.54 -3.40 9.86
CA LEU A 156 14.51 -2.39 9.40
C LEU A 156 15.43 -2.92 8.29
N THR A 157 15.74 -4.22 8.29
CA THR A 157 16.50 -4.85 7.20
C THR A 157 15.72 -4.82 5.87
N LEU A 158 14.39 -5.01 5.96
CA LEU A 158 13.47 -4.99 4.82
C LEU A 158 13.03 -3.58 4.38
N LEU A 159 13.28 -2.56 5.22
CA LEU A 159 12.95 -1.16 4.93
C LEU A 159 13.71 -0.67 3.68
N ASP A 160 12.98 -0.17 2.70
CA ASP A 160 13.54 0.58 1.57
C ASP A 160 13.29 2.07 1.81
N GLY A 161 14.27 2.75 2.41
CA GLY A 161 14.15 4.11 2.92
C GLY A 161 15.32 4.50 3.80
N ARG A 162 15.41 5.78 4.16
CA ARG A 162 16.44 6.32 5.06
C ARG A 162 15.83 7.25 6.10
N VAL A 163 16.55 7.43 7.21
CA VAL A 163 16.10 8.12 8.43
C VAL A 163 17.02 9.28 8.77
N ASP A 164 16.43 10.37 9.25
CA ASP A 164 17.13 11.59 9.71
C ASP A 164 17.33 11.63 11.23
N ALA A 165 16.42 11.02 12.00
CA ALA A 165 16.51 10.93 13.45
C ALA A 165 15.94 9.60 13.95
N TRP A 166 16.68 8.93 14.83
CA TRP A 166 16.24 7.69 15.47
C TRP A 166 15.78 7.91 16.90
N PHE A 167 14.60 7.39 17.21
CA PHE A 167 14.13 7.10 18.56
C PHE A 167 14.43 5.64 18.85
N LEU A 168 15.58 5.39 19.47
CA LEU A 168 15.95 4.05 19.89
C LEU A 168 15.30 3.78 21.25
N ASP A 169 14.03 3.41 21.18
CA ASP A 169 13.17 3.10 22.33
C ASP A 169 12.97 1.59 22.48
N GLY A 170 12.26 1.18 23.53
CA GLY A 170 11.96 -0.21 23.86
C GLY A 170 12.18 -0.49 25.35
N PHE A 171 11.70 -1.64 25.82
CA PHE A 171 11.93 -2.02 27.22
C PHE A 171 13.41 -2.05 27.58
N ALA A 172 13.72 -1.76 28.85
CA ALA A 172 15.09 -1.65 29.34
C ALA A 172 15.97 -2.84 28.87
N PRO A 173 17.24 -2.63 28.48
CA PRO A 173 18.08 -3.71 27.94
C PRO A 173 18.20 -4.95 28.84
N SER A 174 18.10 -4.78 30.15
CA SER A 174 18.08 -5.90 31.11
C SER A 174 16.80 -6.73 31.07
N LYS A 175 15.68 -6.14 30.63
CA LYS A 175 14.35 -6.78 30.54
C LYS A 175 14.03 -7.31 29.13
N ASN A 176 14.61 -6.72 28.08
CA ASN A 176 14.42 -7.17 26.70
C ASN A 176 15.74 -7.27 25.91
N PRO A 177 16.73 -8.06 26.37
CA PRO A 177 18.04 -8.14 25.71
C PRO A 177 17.96 -8.62 24.26
N ALA A 178 16.91 -9.37 23.89
CA ALA A 178 16.69 -9.88 22.54
C ALA A 178 16.54 -8.76 21.49
N MET A 179 16.07 -7.58 21.88
CA MET A 179 15.98 -6.42 20.99
C MET A 179 17.32 -5.70 20.83
N TRP A 180 18.09 -5.56 21.92
CA TRP A 180 19.30 -4.75 21.98
C TRP A 180 20.54 -5.53 21.51
N GLN A 181 20.51 -5.92 20.24
CA GLN A 181 21.54 -6.72 19.57
C GLN A 181 22.28 -5.94 18.49
N ASP A 182 23.51 -6.36 18.17
CA ASP A 182 24.36 -5.69 17.18
C ASP A 182 23.67 -5.53 15.81
N ALA A 183 22.94 -6.56 15.38
CA ALA A 183 22.18 -6.53 14.13
C ALA A 183 21.12 -5.40 14.07
N LEU A 184 20.56 -4.99 15.22
CA LEU A 184 19.66 -3.83 15.26
C LEU A 184 20.44 -2.53 14.96
N PHE A 185 21.58 -2.34 15.62
CA PHE A 185 22.39 -1.13 15.46
C PHE A 185 22.95 -1.03 14.03
N GLU A 186 23.36 -2.15 13.44
CA GLU A 186 23.78 -2.25 12.04
C GLU A 186 22.64 -1.89 11.08
N ALA A 187 21.43 -2.42 11.32
CA ALA A 187 20.26 -2.09 10.51
C ALA A 187 19.91 -0.59 10.60
N MET A 188 19.96 0.01 11.80
CA MET A 188 19.77 1.46 11.99
C MET A 188 20.82 2.27 11.22
N ALA A 189 22.10 1.92 11.33
CA ALA A 189 23.17 2.58 10.59
C ALA A 189 22.96 2.48 9.08
N ALA A 190 22.64 1.30 8.56
CA ALA A 190 22.39 1.07 7.13
C ALA A 190 21.14 1.80 6.59
N ARG A 191 20.21 2.17 7.48
CA ARG A 191 18.99 2.94 7.16
C ARG A 191 19.09 4.41 7.56
N SER A 192 20.28 4.89 7.91
CA SER A 192 20.49 6.31 8.21
C SER A 192 20.85 7.11 6.96
N HIS A 193 20.43 8.38 6.92
CA HIS A 193 21.08 9.38 6.09
C HIS A 193 22.44 9.77 6.70
N PRO A 194 23.40 10.25 5.88
CA PRO A 194 24.55 10.99 6.41
C PRO A 194 24.10 12.13 7.32
N GLY A 195 24.68 12.24 8.52
CA GLY A 195 24.31 13.19 9.55
C GLY A 195 23.05 12.83 10.35
N ALA A 196 22.48 11.63 10.16
CA ALA A 196 21.32 11.21 10.93
C ALA A 196 21.67 11.10 12.43
N THR A 197 20.74 11.53 13.28
CA THR A 197 20.92 11.49 14.74
C THR A 197 20.26 10.27 15.35
N PHE A 198 20.63 9.93 16.57
CA PHE A 198 19.85 9.03 17.42
C PHE A 198 19.77 9.57 18.84
N ALA A 199 18.74 9.18 19.57
CA ALA A 199 18.66 9.30 21.01
C ALA A 199 18.00 8.06 21.65
N THR A 200 18.41 7.73 22.87
CA THR A 200 17.84 6.65 23.66
C THR A 200 17.93 6.96 25.16
N PHE A 201 16.94 6.51 25.93
CA PHE A 201 16.88 6.73 27.38
C PHE A 201 17.98 5.98 28.15
N THR A 202 18.61 4.95 27.57
CA THR A 202 19.56 4.08 28.25
C THR A 202 21.01 4.50 28.03
N CYS A 203 21.84 4.32 29.06
CA CYS A 203 23.30 4.46 28.97
C CYS A 203 24.04 3.11 29.16
N ALA A 204 23.36 2.00 28.89
CA ALA A 204 23.92 0.66 29.05
C ALA A 204 25.16 0.42 28.16
N GLY A 205 26.17 -0.27 28.71
CA GLY A 205 27.44 -0.49 28.02
C GLY A 205 27.32 -1.30 26.72
N ILE A 206 26.38 -2.24 26.65
CA ILE A 206 26.11 -3.02 25.43
C ILE A 206 25.63 -2.13 24.29
N VAL A 207 24.66 -1.26 24.57
CA VAL A 207 24.09 -0.30 23.60
C VAL A 207 25.16 0.67 23.12
N LYS A 208 25.97 1.21 24.05
CA LYS A 208 27.08 2.10 23.71
C LYS A 208 28.10 1.43 22.79
N ARG A 209 28.51 0.19 23.07
CA ARG A 209 29.50 -0.51 22.23
C ARG A 209 28.93 -0.87 20.86
N GLY A 210 27.70 -1.38 20.82
CA GLY A 210 27.03 -1.77 19.58
C GLY A 210 26.81 -0.60 18.63
N LEU A 211 26.28 0.54 19.12
CA LEU A 211 26.11 1.75 18.31
C LEU A 211 27.45 2.28 17.77
N LYS A 212 28.51 2.26 18.60
CA LYS A 212 29.84 2.70 18.17
C LYS A 212 30.40 1.76 17.09
N ALA A 213 30.21 0.46 17.24
CA ALA A 213 30.64 -0.54 16.26
C ALA A 213 29.88 -0.40 14.93
N ALA A 214 28.59 -0.05 14.99
CA ALA A 214 27.76 0.25 13.81
C ALA A 214 28.11 1.58 13.12
N GLY A 215 29.00 2.40 13.71
CA GLY A 215 29.52 3.63 13.10
C GLY A 215 28.96 4.94 13.66
N PHE A 216 28.13 4.90 14.70
CA PHE A 216 27.64 6.12 15.34
C PHE A 216 28.69 6.77 16.25
N ALA A 217 28.84 8.10 16.14
CA ALA A 217 29.50 8.92 17.13
C ALA A 217 28.57 9.11 18.35
N ILE A 218 29.03 8.71 19.54
CA ILE A 218 28.20 8.69 20.75
C ILE A 218 28.59 9.81 21.71
N ARG A 219 27.56 10.46 22.27
CA ARG A 219 27.65 11.46 23.34
C ARG A 219 26.79 11.01 24.52
N LYS A 220 27.32 11.17 25.73
CA LYS A 220 26.53 11.08 26.96
C LYS A 220 25.92 12.46 27.23
N VAL A 221 24.62 12.51 27.47
CA VAL A 221 23.90 13.75 27.78
C VAL A 221 23.08 13.57 29.06
N PRO A 222 22.69 14.65 29.77
CA PRO A 222 21.89 14.54 30.98
C PRO A 222 20.58 13.75 30.75
N GLY A 223 20.29 12.79 31.62
CA GLY A 223 19.04 12.04 31.56
C GLY A 223 17.84 12.84 32.12
N PHE A 224 16.63 12.32 31.92
CA PHE A 224 15.41 12.91 32.46
C PHE A 224 15.15 12.49 33.91
N GLY A 225 14.64 13.42 34.72
CA GLY A 225 14.26 13.17 36.12
C GLY A 225 15.42 12.62 36.95
N ARG A 226 15.26 11.39 37.47
CA ARG A 226 16.26 10.73 38.34
C ARG A 226 17.40 10.06 37.57
N LYS A 227 17.28 9.89 36.24
CA LYS A 227 18.32 9.26 35.42
C LYS A 227 19.46 10.27 35.20
N ARG A 228 20.68 9.92 35.61
CA ARG A 228 21.85 10.81 35.50
C ARG A 228 22.26 11.06 34.05
N GLU A 229 22.32 10.01 33.25
CA GLU A 229 22.85 10.06 31.88
C GLU A 229 21.97 9.24 30.94
N MET A 230 21.90 9.69 29.69
CA MET A 230 21.33 8.99 28.54
C MET A 230 22.27 9.12 27.34
N LEU A 231 21.96 8.47 26.22
CA LEU A 231 22.80 8.52 25.02
C LEU A 231 22.12 9.27 23.88
N ALA A 232 22.93 10.07 23.19
CA ALA A 232 22.57 10.69 21.92
C ALA A 232 23.80 10.67 21.00
N GLY A 233 23.59 10.82 19.69
CA GLY A 233 24.69 10.78 18.75
C GLY A 233 24.27 10.96 17.31
N GLU A 234 25.22 10.77 16.40
CA GLU A 234 24.99 10.91 14.96
C GLU A 234 25.91 10.01 14.15
N ILE A 235 25.59 9.82 12.87
CA ILE A 235 26.39 9.03 11.93
C ILE A 235 26.69 9.84 10.67
N ASP A 236 27.95 10.20 10.48
CA ASP A 236 28.37 10.99 9.31
C ASP A 236 28.46 10.14 8.05
N HIS A 237 28.90 8.88 8.19
CA HIS A 237 29.16 7.97 7.08
C HIS A 237 28.44 6.63 7.30
N PRO A 238 27.13 6.55 7.02
CA PRO A 238 26.41 5.28 7.09
C PRO A 238 26.97 4.26 6.09
N PRO A 239 26.87 2.95 6.37
CA PRO A 239 27.38 1.91 5.48
C PRO A 239 26.65 1.92 4.12
N VAL A 240 27.36 1.49 3.08
CA VAL A 240 26.82 1.37 1.72
C VAL A 240 25.74 0.27 1.68
N ASP A 241 24.59 0.56 1.04
CA ASP A 241 23.49 -0.40 0.92
C ASP A 241 23.79 -1.42 -0.19
N ASN A 242 24.21 -2.62 0.20
CA ASN A 242 24.57 -3.71 -0.72
C ASN A 242 23.45 -4.74 -0.95
N ARG A 243 22.22 -4.50 -0.48
CA ARG A 243 21.11 -5.49 -0.56
C ARG A 243 20.79 -5.94 -1.98
N ARG A 244 21.07 -5.10 -2.98
CA ARG A 244 20.79 -5.36 -4.40
C ARG A 244 22.03 -5.80 -5.18
N HIS A 245 23.11 -6.21 -4.53
CA HIS A 245 24.32 -6.70 -5.20
C HIS A 245 24.03 -7.89 -6.16
N HIS A 246 23.13 -8.80 -5.77
CA HIS A 246 22.69 -9.92 -6.62
C HIS A 246 21.50 -9.60 -7.53
N THR A 247 20.94 -8.39 -7.44
CA THR A 247 19.82 -7.91 -8.26
C THR A 247 20.01 -6.44 -8.65
N PRO A 248 21.16 -6.08 -9.25
CA PRO A 248 21.54 -4.67 -9.43
C PRO A 248 20.61 -3.93 -10.40
N TRP A 249 19.86 -4.66 -11.23
CA TRP A 249 18.78 -4.11 -12.06
C TRP A 249 17.61 -3.48 -11.27
N PHE A 250 17.48 -3.76 -9.97
CA PHE A 250 16.51 -3.12 -9.09
C PHE A 250 17.08 -1.96 -8.26
N THR A 251 18.37 -1.65 -8.39
CA THR A 251 19.00 -0.54 -7.67
C THR A 251 18.30 0.77 -8.02
N PRO A 252 17.87 1.57 -7.01
CA PRO A 252 17.24 2.86 -7.25
C PRO A 252 18.12 3.78 -8.10
N GLN A 253 17.51 4.50 -9.04
CA GLN A 253 18.21 5.47 -9.86
C GLN A 253 18.52 6.76 -9.08
N ALA A 254 19.42 7.57 -9.63
CA ALA A 254 19.62 8.94 -9.18
C ALA A 254 18.30 9.73 -9.27
N LEU A 255 18.01 10.49 -8.21
CA LEU A 255 16.81 11.32 -8.14
C LEU A 255 16.80 12.33 -9.27
N GLN A 256 15.63 12.55 -9.83
CA GLN A 256 15.36 13.55 -10.86
C GLN A 256 14.52 14.68 -10.24
N PRO A 257 14.55 15.92 -10.78
CA PRO A 257 13.66 17.00 -10.36
C PRO A 257 12.18 16.58 -10.42
N VAL A 258 11.37 17.03 -9.46
CA VAL A 258 9.94 16.61 -9.30
C VAL A 258 9.02 17.82 -9.06
N ALA A 259 9.16 18.90 -9.83
CA ALA A 259 8.28 20.05 -9.68
C ALA A 259 6.94 19.84 -10.40
N HIS A 260 6.97 19.25 -11.60
CA HIS A 260 5.80 18.97 -12.42
C HIS A 260 5.83 17.55 -13.00
N VAL A 261 4.80 16.77 -12.70
CA VAL A 261 4.62 15.41 -13.22
C VAL A 261 3.43 15.37 -14.19
N ALA A 262 3.63 14.77 -15.37
CA ALA A 262 2.54 14.41 -16.26
C ALA A 262 2.08 12.98 -15.99
N VAL A 263 0.78 12.74 -15.87
CA VAL A 263 0.19 11.40 -15.72
C VAL A 263 -0.69 11.12 -16.93
N ILE A 264 -0.44 10.02 -17.64
CA ILE A 264 -1.16 9.64 -18.85
C ILE A 264 -2.21 8.59 -18.49
N GLY A 265 -3.48 9.00 -18.56
CA GLY A 265 -4.66 8.20 -18.22
C GLY A 265 -5.28 8.61 -16.87
N ALA A 266 -6.60 8.80 -16.84
CA ALA A 266 -7.37 9.15 -15.65
C ALA A 266 -8.20 7.96 -15.09
N GLY A 267 -7.73 6.74 -15.31
CA GLY A 267 -8.23 5.54 -14.59
C GLY A 267 -7.71 5.47 -13.16
N LEU A 268 -8.06 4.42 -12.41
CA LEU A 268 -7.67 4.25 -11.00
C LEU A 268 -6.15 4.43 -10.78
N ALA A 269 -5.32 3.83 -11.63
CA ALA A 269 -3.86 3.93 -11.53
C ALA A 269 -3.37 5.38 -11.63
N GLY A 270 -3.86 6.12 -12.64
CA GLY A 270 -3.45 7.50 -12.87
C GLY A 270 -4.02 8.45 -11.83
N ALA A 271 -5.30 8.33 -11.49
CA ALA A 271 -5.95 9.15 -10.47
C ALA A 271 -5.32 8.96 -9.07
N CYS A 272 -5.05 7.71 -8.66
CA CYS A 272 -4.35 7.45 -7.39
C CYS A 272 -2.93 8.03 -7.40
N THR A 273 -2.20 7.90 -8.51
CA THR A 273 -0.83 8.45 -8.62
C THR A 273 -0.84 9.96 -8.58
N ALA A 274 -1.74 10.61 -9.31
CA ALA A 274 -1.91 12.05 -9.31
C ALA A 274 -2.24 12.57 -7.90
N ALA A 275 -3.20 11.96 -7.21
CA ALA A 275 -3.55 12.32 -5.83
C ALA A 275 -2.39 12.12 -4.86
N ALA A 276 -1.67 10.98 -4.95
CA ALA A 276 -0.52 10.70 -4.09
C ALA A 276 0.64 11.70 -4.27
N LEU A 277 0.86 12.20 -5.49
CA LEU A 277 1.85 13.24 -5.79
C LEU A 277 1.35 14.63 -5.36
N ALA A 278 0.09 14.95 -5.63
CA ALA A 278 -0.49 16.25 -5.34
C ALA A 278 -0.57 16.54 -3.83
N ARG A 279 -0.91 15.54 -3.02
CA ARG A 279 -0.85 15.62 -1.54
C ARG A 279 0.57 15.94 -1.03
N ARG A 280 1.58 15.53 -1.78
CA ARG A 280 3.00 15.76 -1.48
C ARG A 280 3.52 17.10 -2.00
N GLY A 281 2.64 17.96 -2.51
CA GLY A 281 2.98 19.30 -2.99
C GLY A 281 3.34 19.37 -4.48
N VAL A 282 3.37 18.25 -5.19
CA VAL A 282 3.78 18.20 -6.60
C VAL A 282 2.66 18.72 -7.51
N LYS A 283 3.01 19.51 -8.52
CA LYS A 283 2.07 19.90 -9.58
C LYS A 283 1.86 18.72 -10.53
N VAL A 284 0.62 18.39 -10.84
CA VAL A 284 0.30 17.25 -11.71
C VAL A 284 -0.59 17.68 -12.87
N SER A 285 -0.19 17.32 -14.10
CA SER A 285 -1.08 17.37 -15.27
C SER A 285 -1.55 15.96 -15.60
N VAL A 286 -2.86 15.73 -15.61
CA VAL A 286 -3.43 14.43 -15.98
C VAL A 286 -4.01 14.53 -17.38
N PHE A 287 -3.57 13.68 -18.30
CA PHE A 287 -4.04 13.65 -19.69
C PHE A 287 -5.00 12.47 -19.87
N GLU A 288 -6.24 12.75 -20.26
CA GLU A 288 -7.28 11.75 -20.51
C GLU A 288 -8.02 12.07 -21.80
N ARG A 289 -8.15 11.09 -22.69
CA ARG A 289 -8.78 11.32 -24.00
C ARG A 289 -10.30 11.35 -23.96
N GLU A 290 -10.91 10.60 -23.04
CA GLU A 290 -12.37 10.49 -22.91
C GLU A 290 -12.84 11.28 -21.67
N ALA A 291 -12.99 10.60 -20.54
CA ALA A 291 -13.38 11.18 -19.26
C ALA A 291 -12.71 10.38 -18.12
N PRO A 292 -12.54 10.97 -16.92
CA PRO A 292 -12.04 10.24 -15.77
C PRO A 292 -12.78 8.92 -15.54
N GLY A 293 -12.02 7.85 -15.40
CA GLY A 293 -12.54 6.49 -15.22
C GLY A 293 -13.16 5.84 -16.47
N ALA A 294 -13.20 6.47 -17.66
CA ALA A 294 -13.91 5.92 -18.82
C ALA A 294 -13.39 4.56 -19.34
N GLY A 295 -12.14 4.20 -19.03
CA GLY A 295 -11.52 2.91 -19.38
C GLY A 295 -11.90 1.75 -18.44
N GLY A 296 -10.95 0.90 -18.05
CA GLY A 296 -11.21 -0.25 -17.15
C GLY A 296 -11.81 0.11 -15.77
N SER A 297 -11.73 1.39 -15.38
CA SER A 297 -12.24 1.94 -14.12
C SER A 297 -13.66 2.50 -14.20
N GLY A 298 -14.40 2.24 -15.28
CA GLY A 298 -15.69 2.88 -15.56
C GLY A 298 -16.92 2.11 -15.09
N ASN A 299 -16.73 1.04 -14.31
CA ASN A 299 -17.86 0.24 -13.83
C ASN A 299 -18.69 1.03 -12.81
N ARG A 300 -19.99 0.75 -12.74
CA ARG A 300 -20.89 1.34 -11.73
C ARG A 300 -20.44 0.99 -10.30
N GLN A 301 -20.09 -0.28 -10.09
CA GLN A 301 -19.52 -0.81 -8.86
C GLN A 301 -18.36 -1.75 -9.19
N GLY A 302 -17.33 -1.76 -8.35
CA GLY A 302 -16.25 -2.73 -8.39
C GLY A 302 -15.95 -3.24 -6.99
N ALA A 303 -15.75 -4.55 -6.86
CA ALA A 303 -15.40 -5.17 -5.59
C ALA A 303 -13.94 -4.88 -5.21
N LEU A 304 -13.70 -4.40 -3.99
CA LEU A 304 -12.40 -4.45 -3.35
C LEU A 304 -12.22 -5.86 -2.78
N TYR A 305 -11.58 -6.75 -3.54
CA TYR A 305 -11.40 -8.14 -3.13
C TYR A 305 -10.00 -8.66 -3.47
N VAL A 306 -9.62 -9.76 -2.82
CA VAL A 306 -8.40 -10.52 -3.09
C VAL A 306 -8.73 -12.01 -3.21
N LYS A 307 -7.84 -12.74 -3.87
CA LYS A 307 -7.85 -14.21 -3.90
C LYS A 307 -6.43 -14.68 -3.61
N LEU A 308 -6.16 -14.90 -2.33
CA LEU A 308 -4.82 -15.23 -1.84
C LEU A 308 -4.52 -16.71 -2.07
N ALA A 309 -3.28 -17.02 -2.43
CA ALA A 309 -2.83 -18.40 -2.60
C ALA A 309 -2.67 -19.10 -1.24
N VAL A 310 -2.76 -20.44 -1.24
CA VAL A 310 -2.48 -21.27 -0.05
C VAL A 310 -1.01 -21.14 0.37
N GLU A 311 -0.09 -21.11 -0.61
CA GLU A 311 1.32 -20.89 -0.33
C GLU A 311 1.65 -19.40 -0.29
N THR A 312 2.42 -18.98 0.72
CA THR A 312 2.91 -17.62 0.79
C THR A 312 3.80 -17.33 -0.42
N ASN A 313 3.43 -16.31 -1.18
CA ASN A 313 4.24 -15.74 -2.23
C ASN A 313 4.16 -14.20 -2.20
N ARG A 314 5.03 -13.54 -2.97
CA ARG A 314 5.12 -12.07 -3.02
C ARG A 314 3.81 -11.43 -3.51
N GLN A 315 3.10 -12.08 -4.42
CA GLN A 315 1.81 -11.61 -4.91
C GLN A 315 0.74 -11.60 -3.80
N SER A 316 0.58 -12.71 -3.05
CA SER A 316 -0.37 -12.78 -1.94
C SER A 316 -0.06 -11.74 -0.87
N ARG A 317 1.22 -11.55 -0.51
CA ARG A 317 1.65 -10.51 0.44
C ARG A 317 1.30 -9.10 -0.05
N PHE A 318 1.62 -8.80 -1.31
CA PHE A 318 1.30 -7.50 -1.89
C PHE A 318 -0.22 -7.24 -1.95
N TYR A 319 -1.02 -8.21 -2.40
CA TYR A 319 -2.47 -8.01 -2.46
C TYR A 319 -3.12 -7.95 -1.08
N LEU A 320 -2.61 -8.67 -0.06
CA LEU A 320 -3.09 -8.50 1.31
C LEU A 320 -2.76 -7.09 1.83
N ALA A 321 -1.52 -6.61 1.66
CA ALA A 321 -1.15 -5.24 2.02
C ALA A 321 -2.02 -4.21 1.27
N GLY A 322 -2.25 -4.44 -0.02
CA GLY A 322 -3.10 -3.61 -0.86
C GLY A 322 -4.57 -3.57 -0.43
N LEU A 323 -5.14 -4.73 -0.05
CA LEU A 323 -6.50 -4.80 0.51
C LEU A 323 -6.60 -3.96 1.79
N LEU A 324 -5.71 -4.21 2.74
CA LEU A 324 -5.72 -3.55 4.05
C LEU A 324 -5.47 -2.04 3.93
N TYR A 325 -4.54 -1.63 3.09
CA TYR A 325 -4.29 -0.22 2.79
C TYR A 325 -5.52 0.42 2.13
N SER A 326 -6.04 -0.19 1.07
CA SER A 326 -7.13 0.42 0.27
C SER A 326 -8.43 0.53 1.06
N ALA A 327 -8.76 -0.47 1.89
CA ALA A 327 -9.96 -0.42 2.75
C ALA A 327 -9.89 0.76 3.74
N ARG A 328 -8.76 0.91 4.45
CA ARG A 328 -8.54 2.03 5.38
C ARG A 328 -8.49 3.37 4.65
N TRP A 329 -7.75 3.43 3.55
CA TRP A 329 -7.57 4.64 2.77
C TRP A 329 -8.90 5.15 2.21
N LEU A 330 -9.72 4.28 1.60
CA LEU A 330 -11.05 4.63 1.10
C LEU A 330 -11.96 5.16 2.21
N GLY A 331 -11.98 4.50 3.36
CA GLY A 331 -12.77 4.96 4.52
C GLY A 331 -12.31 6.30 5.09
N GLY A 332 -11.05 6.67 4.87
CA GLY A 332 -10.47 7.94 5.32
C GLY A 332 -10.57 9.09 4.31
N LEU A 333 -11.09 8.86 3.11
CA LEU A 333 -11.29 9.93 2.11
C LEU A 333 -12.52 10.77 2.46
N GLN A 334 -12.42 12.08 2.24
CA GLN A 334 -13.54 13.00 2.38
C GLN A 334 -14.65 12.63 1.37
N GLY A 335 -15.90 12.56 1.84
CA GLY A 335 -17.05 12.20 1.00
C GLY A 335 -17.06 10.74 0.55
N SER A 336 -16.36 9.85 1.26
CA SER A 336 -16.22 8.44 0.87
C SER A 336 -17.55 7.70 0.72
N GLU A 337 -18.59 8.08 1.46
CA GLU A 337 -19.94 7.52 1.35
C GLU A 337 -20.55 7.64 -0.05
N ALA A 338 -20.08 8.59 -0.87
CA ALA A 338 -20.54 8.75 -2.24
C ALA A 338 -19.99 7.68 -3.21
N PHE A 339 -18.90 7.00 -2.85
CA PHE A 339 -18.19 6.08 -3.74
C PHE A 339 -17.60 4.83 -3.07
N TRP A 340 -17.75 4.63 -1.76
CA TRP A 340 -17.21 3.49 -1.01
C TRP A 340 -18.25 2.94 -0.03
N SER A 341 -18.38 1.61 0.00
CA SER A 341 -19.19 0.91 0.98
C SER A 341 -18.38 -0.26 1.56
N PRO A 342 -18.01 -0.21 2.85
CA PRO A 342 -17.30 -1.30 3.54
C PRO A 342 -18.28 -2.40 3.99
N CYS A 343 -19.14 -2.87 3.09
CA CYS A 343 -20.18 -3.86 3.40
C CYS A 343 -19.64 -5.28 3.65
N GLY A 344 -18.34 -5.50 3.47
CA GLY A 344 -17.71 -6.81 3.47
C GLY A 344 -17.83 -7.56 2.13
N VAL A 345 -16.99 -8.58 1.98
CA VAL A 345 -16.96 -9.49 0.82
C VAL A 345 -17.05 -10.94 1.29
N VAL A 346 -18.00 -11.69 0.75
CA VAL A 346 -18.14 -13.14 0.95
C VAL A 346 -17.62 -13.86 -0.29
N GLN A 347 -16.55 -14.63 -0.16
CA GLN A 347 -16.01 -15.48 -1.22
C GLN A 347 -16.50 -16.92 -1.05
N LEU A 348 -17.53 -17.29 -1.79
CA LEU A 348 -18.14 -18.61 -1.76
C LEU A 348 -17.19 -19.66 -2.34
N ALA A 349 -17.19 -20.85 -1.74
CA ALA A 349 -16.69 -22.05 -2.40
C ALA A 349 -17.84 -22.73 -3.15
N THR A 350 -17.82 -22.65 -4.48
CA THR A 350 -18.82 -23.29 -5.36
C THR A 350 -18.42 -24.72 -5.78
N SER A 351 -17.39 -25.28 -5.15
CA SER A 351 -16.96 -26.67 -5.37
C SER A 351 -16.13 -27.17 -4.19
N ASP A 352 -16.08 -28.49 -3.99
CA ASP A 352 -15.26 -29.16 -2.97
C ASP A 352 -13.78 -28.78 -3.09
N LYS A 353 -13.30 -28.61 -4.32
CA LYS A 353 -11.92 -28.18 -4.61
C LYS A 353 -11.65 -26.79 -4.06
N GLU A 354 -12.56 -25.84 -4.27
CA GLU A 354 -12.44 -24.48 -3.75
C GLU A 354 -12.59 -24.47 -2.22
N ALA A 355 -13.54 -25.23 -1.66
CA ALA A 355 -13.74 -25.35 -0.22
C ALA A 355 -12.50 -25.94 0.48
N SER A 356 -11.91 -27.00 -0.11
CA SER A 356 -10.64 -27.57 0.33
C SER A 356 -9.50 -26.55 0.26
N ARG A 357 -9.41 -25.76 -0.82
CA ARG A 357 -8.39 -24.72 -0.95
C ARG A 357 -8.52 -23.65 0.14
N GLN A 358 -9.74 -23.15 0.37
CA GLN A 358 -10.01 -22.12 1.38
C GLN A 358 -9.70 -22.63 2.80
N ARG A 359 -10.08 -23.88 3.14
CA ARG A 359 -9.68 -24.52 4.41
C ARG A 359 -8.16 -24.61 4.56
N ARG A 360 -7.43 -25.04 3.53
CA ARG A 360 -5.95 -25.05 3.56
C ARG A 360 -5.35 -23.65 3.69
N PHE A 361 -5.95 -22.65 3.05
CA PHE A 361 -5.53 -21.25 3.18
C PHE A 361 -5.66 -20.78 4.63
N LEU A 362 -6.82 -20.98 5.27
CA LEU A 362 -7.04 -20.61 6.68
C LEU A 362 -6.13 -21.37 7.64
N ALA A 363 -5.92 -22.68 7.40
CA ALA A 363 -5.01 -23.47 8.23
C ALA A 363 -3.55 -23.03 8.10
N ARG A 364 -3.15 -22.54 6.92
CA ARG A 364 -1.77 -22.08 6.66
C ARG A 364 -1.53 -20.65 7.15
N HIS A 365 -2.56 -19.81 7.17
CA HIS A 365 -2.46 -18.38 7.44
C HIS A 365 -3.30 -17.99 8.66
N PRO A 366 -2.69 -17.87 9.85
CA PRO A 366 -3.39 -17.45 11.07
C PRO A 366 -3.69 -15.95 11.02
N LEU A 367 -4.63 -15.57 10.18
CA LEU A 367 -5.18 -14.22 10.08
C LEU A 367 -6.38 -14.10 11.02
N GLY A 368 -6.43 -13.05 11.82
CA GLY A 368 -7.53 -12.81 12.75
C GLY A 368 -8.83 -12.43 12.05
N ASP A 369 -9.93 -12.54 12.79
CA ASP A 369 -11.29 -12.34 12.28
C ASP A 369 -11.56 -10.93 11.73
N ALA A 370 -10.78 -9.94 12.14
CA ALA A 370 -10.83 -8.59 11.56
C ALA A 370 -10.35 -8.54 10.09
N VAL A 371 -9.63 -9.59 9.64
CA VAL A 371 -9.07 -9.68 8.29
C VAL A 371 -9.85 -10.66 7.43
N VAL A 372 -10.08 -11.88 7.92
CA VAL A 372 -10.79 -12.94 7.19
C VAL A 372 -11.36 -13.96 8.17
N GLN A 373 -12.59 -14.40 7.91
CA GLN A 373 -13.31 -15.39 8.71
C GLN A 373 -13.72 -16.57 7.84
N ALA A 374 -13.79 -17.76 8.44
CA ALA A 374 -14.48 -18.89 7.85
C ALA A 374 -15.99 -18.75 8.07
N HIS A 375 -16.80 -19.08 7.07
CA HIS A 375 -18.25 -19.18 7.22
C HIS A 375 -18.77 -20.50 6.67
N GLN A 376 -19.82 -21.04 7.30
CA GLN A 376 -20.58 -22.20 6.86
C GLN A 376 -22.07 -21.97 7.17
N GLY A 377 -22.95 -22.54 6.34
CA GLY A 377 -24.40 -22.48 6.53
C GLY A 377 -25.07 -21.34 5.78
N GLY A 378 -26.19 -20.84 6.32
CA GLY A 378 -27.10 -19.92 5.64
C GLY A 378 -26.49 -18.58 5.23
N LEU A 379 -26.79 -18.15 4.01
CA LEU A 379 -26.40 -16.85 3.46
C LEU A 379 -27.38 -15.72 3.78
N ALA A 380 -28.55 -16.03 4.35
CA ALA A 380 -29.55 -15.02 4.70
C ALA A 380 -28.98 -14.00 5.70
N THR A 381 -28.36 -14.47 6.78
CA THR A 381 -27.73 -13.61 7.81
C THR A 381 -26.42 -12.99 7.31
N LEU A 382 -25.62 -13.73 6.53
CA LEU A 382 -24.30 -13.26 6.08
C LEU A 382 -24.35 -12.38 4.83
N ALA A 383 -25.34 -12.47 3.97
CA ALA A 383 -25.34 -11.75 2.70
C ALA A 383 -26.71 -11.23 2.30
N GLY A 384 -27.77 -11.42 3.10
CA GLY A 384 -29.11 -10.93 2.78
C GLY A 384 -29.78 -11.67 1.62
N VAL A 385 -29.25 -12.83 1.23
CA VAL A 385 -29.76 -13.66 0.12
C VAL A 385 -30.06 -15.07 0.60
N THR A 386 -31.02 -15.73 -0.02
CA THR A 386 -31.35 -17.13 0.23
C THR A 386 -30.25 -18.06 -0.29
N GLY A 387 -30.15 -19.25 0.31
CA GLY A 387 -29.13 -20.24 0.01
C GLY A 387 -28.20 -20.55 1.17
N GLU A 388 -27.42 -21.60 0.98
CA GLU A 388 -26.43 -22.09 1.93
C GLU A 388 -25.08 -22.29 1.25
N THR A 389 -24.02 -22.37 2.06
CA THR A 389 -22.69 -22.72 1.57
C THR A 389 -22.00 -23.66 2.54
N GLU A 390 -21.33 -24.68 2.00
CA GLU A 390 -20.49 -25.56 2.82
C GLU A 390 -19.27 -24.83 3.39
N HIS A 391 -18.78 -23.82 2.65
CA HIS A 391 -17.64 -23.03 3.06
C HIS A 391 -17.53 -21.72 2.28
N ALA A 392 -17.21 -20.65 2.99
CA ALA A 392 -16.84 -19.37 2.40
C ALA A 392 -15.76 -18.67 3.23
N LEU A 393 -15.03 -17.76 2.58
CA LEU A 393 -14.20 -16.76 3.26
C LEU A 393 -14.96 -15.44 3.35
N PHE A 394 -15.06 -14.86 4.53
CA PHE A 394 -15.66 -13.54 4.74
C PHE A 394 -14.59 -12.51 5.10
N TYR A 395 -14.49 -11.44 4.33
CA TYR A 395 -13.58 -10.31 4.54
C TYR A 395 -14.39 -9.10 5.04
N PRO A 396 -14.46 -8.83 6.36
CA PRO A 396 -15.37 -7.83 6.92
C PRO A 396 -15.02 -6.38 6.55
N GLN A 397 -13.73 -6.07 6.41
CA GLN A 397 -13.21 -4.75 6.05
C GLN A 397 -13.27 -4.43 4.55
N ALA A 398 -13.57 -5.44 3.73
CA ALA A 398 -13.68 -5.28 2.28
C ALA A 398 -15.04 -4.70 1.86
N GLY A 399 -15.32 -4.60 0.56
CA GLY A 399 -16.58 -4.06 0.08
C GLY A 399 -16.57 -3.72 -1.39
N TRP A 400 -17.33 -2.69 -1.78
CA TRP A 400 -17.36 -2.20 -3.16
C TRP A 400 -17.18 -0.69 -3.23
N ALA A 401 -16.60 -0.23 -4.36
CA ALA A 401 -16.45 1.19 -4.68
C ALA A 401 -17.12 1.53 -6.02
N ARG A 402 -17.46 2.81 -6.24
CA ARG A 402 -17.82 3.40 -7.55
C ARG A 402 -16.55 3.95 -8.20
N PRO A 403 -15.80 3.18 -9.01
CA PRO A 403 -14.44 3.54 -9.34
C PRO A 403 -14.34 4.79 -10.21
N GLN A 404 -15.37 5.07 -11.04
CA GLN A 404 -15.43 6.31 -11.80
C GLN A 404 -15.57 7.55 -10.89
N LYS A 405 -16.48 7.51 -9.91
CA LYS A 405 -16.65 8.59 -8.93
C LYS A 405 -15.40 8.77 -8.07
N LEU A 406 -14.77 7.67 -7.68
CA LEU A 406 -13.49 7.71 -6.98
C LEU A 406 -12.41 8.41 -7.83
N CYS A 407 -12.26 8.07 -9.11
CA CYS A 407 -11.32 8.77 -9.99
C CYS A 407 -11.61 10.28 -10.07
N GLN A 408 -12.87 10.67 -10.17
CA GLN A 408 -13.26 12.09 -10.21
C GLN A 408 -12.89 12.81 -8.91
N ALA A 409 -13.24 12.23 -7.75
CA ALA A 409 -12.93 12.80 -6.44
C ALA A 409 -11.42 12.94 -6.22
N LEU A 410 -10.60 11.98 -6.65
CA LEU A 410 -9.14 12.05 -6.51
C LEU A 410 -8.49 13.11 -7.41
N LEU A 411 -9.11 13.41 -8.54
CA LEU A 411 -8.60 14.41 -9.49
C LEU A 411 -9.07 15.83 -9.17
N ASP A 412 -10.08 15.96 -8.29
CA ASP A 412 -10.54 17.24 -7.76
C ASP A 412 -9.60 17.74 -6.66
N HIS A 413 -8.46 18.27 -7.08
CA HIS A 413 -7.44 18.79 -6.17
C HIS A 413 -6.74 20.01 -6.81
N PRO A 414 -6.43 21.07 -6.04
CA PRO A 414 -5.91 22.34 -6.59
C PRO A 414 -4.56 22.22 -7.33
N ARG A 415 -3.77 21.18 -7.04
CA ARG A 415 -2.49 20.91 -7.74
C ARG A 415 -2.64 19.98 -8.94
N ILE A 416 -3.83 19.48 -9.23
CA ILE A 416 -4.10 18.57 -10.35
C ILE A 416 -4.82 19.36 -11.44
N THR A 417 -4.26 19.36 -12.65
CA THR A 417 -4.91 19.90 -13.84
C THR A 417 -5.28 18.75 -14.77
N LEU A 418 -6.57 18.47 -14.91
CA LEU A 418 -7.08 17.52 -15.88
C LEU A 418 -7.15 18.16 -17.27
N LYS A 419 -6.52 17.52 -18.25
CA LYS A 419 -6.54 17.91 -19.66
C LYS A 419 -7.21 16.83 -20.47
N LYS A 420 -8.28 17.18 -21.19
CA LYS A 420 -8.93 16.28 -22.12
C LYS A 420 -8.13 16.18 -23.42
N ALA A 421 -7.17 15.26 -23.46
CA ALA A 421 -6.27 15.06 -24.60
C ALA A 421 -5.70 13.64 -24.62
N GLU A 422 -5.46 13.12 -25.83
CA GLU A 422 -4.66 11.92 -26.05
C GLU A 422 -3.18 12.30 -26.14
N VAL A 423 -2.30 11.51 -25.52
CA VAL A 423 -0.85 11.63 -25.68
C VAL A 423 -0.40 10.58 -26.66
N SER A 424 0.19 11.00 -27.78
CA SER A 424 0.58 10.14 -28.90
C SER A 424 2.05 9.74 -28.86
N ALA A 425 2.93 10.58 -28.31
CA ALA A 425 4.36 10.32 -28.23
C ALA A 425 5.02 10.92 -26.99
N LEU A 426 6.15 10.35 -26.61
CA LEU A 426 7.01 10.79 -25.51
C LEU A 426 8.45 10.89 -26.00
N GLU A 427 9.04 12.06 -25.82
CA GLU A 427 10.43 12.32 -26.17
C GLU A 427 11.14 12.89 -24.93
N ALA A 428 12.29 12.30 -24.60
CA ALA A 428 13.13 12.85 -23.55
C ALA A 428 13.93 14.04 -24.11
N ASP A 429 14.04 15.11 -23.34
CA ASP A 429 14.89 16.26 -23.65
C ASP A 429 15.71 16.69 -22.42
N ALA A 430 16.52 17.75 -22.56
CA ALA A 430 17.38 18.24 -21.48
C ALA A 430 16.60 18.77 -20.26
N SER A 431 15.31 19.08 -20.42
CA SER A 431 14.42 19.61 -19.39
C SER A 431 13.46 18.57 -18.80
N GLY A 432 13.53 17.30 -19.25
CA GLY A 432 12.65 16.23 -18.82
C GLY A 432 11.98 15.56 -20.01
N TRP A 433 10.66 15.69 -20.12
CA TRP A 433 9.84 14.99 -21.09
C TRP A 433 8.90 15.90 -21.85
N ARG A 434 9.00 15.83 -23.19
CA ARG A 434 8.03 16.38 -24.11
C ARG A 434 6.96 15.35 -24.43
N LEU A 435 5.70 15.73 -24.23
CA LEU A 435 4.50 14.96 -24.55
C LEU A 435 3.84 15.56 -25.79
N THR A 436 3.75 14.81 -26.88
CA THR A 436 2.99 15.20 -28.07
C THR A 436 1.54 14.80 -27.88
N LEU A 437 0.62 15.74 -28.10
CA LEU A 437 -0.81 15.53 -27.97
C LEU A 437 -1.44 15.17 -29.32
N GLY A 438 -2.68 14.66 -29.30
CA GLY A 438 -3.41 14.26 -30.51
C GLY A 438 -3.69 15.39 -31.52
N ASP A 439 -3.63 16.65 -31.09
CA ASP A 439 -3.72 17.84 -31.95
C ASP A 439 -2.35 18.36 -32.44
N ASN A 440 -1.28 17.58 -32.20
CA ASN A 440 0.13 17.91 -32.43
C ASN A 440 0.69 19.06 -31.58
N SER A 441 -0.07 19.58 -30.61
CA SER A 441 0.51 20.45 -29.59
C SER A 441 1.43 19.65 -28.66
N ALA A 442 2.31 20.34 -27.95
CA ALA A 442 3.26 19.71 -27.04
C ALA A 442 3.10 20.27 -25.61
N CYS A 443 3.30 19.40 -24.63
CA CYS A 443 3.41 19.77 -23.22
C CYS A 443 4.78 19.32 -22.69
N GLN A 444 5.31 20.05 -21.73
CA GLN A 444 6.53 19.67 -21.00
C GLN A 444 6.19 19.24 -19.57
N ALA A 445 6.97 18.32 -19.03
CA ALA A 445 6.97 17.93 -17.62
C ALA A 445 8.36 17.39 -17.23
N ASP A 446 8.73 17.52 -15.95
CA ASP A 446 10.01 16.99 -15.46
C ASP A 446 10.01 15.46 -15.53
N GLN A 447 8.86 14.86 -15.23
CA GLN A 447 8.67 13.41 -15.17
C GLN A 447 7.30 13.00 -15.70
N VAL A 448 7.18 11.74 -16.14
CA VAL A 448 5.97 11.17 -16.73
C VAL A 448 5.61 9.85 -16.06
N VAL A 449 4.32 9.66 -15.75
CA VAL A 449 3.76 8.37 -15.36
C VAL A 449 2.80 7.86 -16.43
N ILE A 450 3.12 6.72 -17.04
CA ILE A 450 2.24 6.01 -17.96
C ILE A 450 1.25 5.16 -17.13
N ALA A 451 -0.02 5.54 -17.13
CA ALA A 451 -1.09 4.89 -16.37
C ALA A 451 -2.34 4.55 -17.23
N CYS A 452 -2.16 4.44 -18.55
CA CYS A 452 -3.22 4.19 -19.54
C CYS A 452 -3.49 2.70 -19.80
N ALA A 453 -3.37 1.87 -18.76
CA ALA A 453 -3.64 0.43 -18.79
C ALA A 453 -2.90 -0.30 -19.94
N HIS A 454 -3.63 -0.93 -20.87
CA HIS A 454 -3.04 -1.76 -21.92
C HIS A 454 -2.42 -0.91 -23.04
N GLN A 455 -2.80 0.37 -23.12
CA GLN A 455 -2.25 1.32 -24.07
C GLN A 455 -0.86 1.82 -23.66
N ALA A 456 -0.37 1.40 -22.49
CA ALA A 456 1.03 1.64 -22.13
C ALA A 456 1.98 1.07 -23.19
N ASN A 457 1.62 0.02 -23.92
CA ASN A 457 2.45 -0.52 -25.01
C ASN A 457 2.42 0.32 -26.30
N ALA A 458 1.69 1.45 -26.34
CA ALA A 458 1.68 2.36 -27.50
C ALA A 458 2.91 3.29 -27.55
N PHE A 459 3.65 3.42 -26.44
CA PHE A 459 4.86 4.23 -26.38
C PHE A 459 6.11 3.38 -26.62
N THR A 460 7.07 3.90 -27.39
CA THR A 460 8.33 3.22 -27.72
C THR A 460 9.07 2.71 -26.49
N GLN A 461 9.05 3.47 -25.39
CA GLN A 461 9.76 3.15 -24.14
C GLN A 461 9.14 1.98 -23.36
N THR A 462 7.86 1.68 -23.59
CA THR A 462 7.11 0.65 -22.83
C THR A 462 6.53 -0.44 -23.72
N GLN A 463 6.73 -0.40 -25.04
CA GLN A 463 6.20 -1.38 -25.99
C GLN A 463 6.62 -2.84 -25.71
N THR A 464 7.76 -3.04 -25.05
CA THR A 464 8.30 -4.36 -24.69
C THR A 464 7.74 -4.92 -23.37
N LEU A 465 6.96 -4.13 -22.63
CA LEU A 465 6.34 -4.62 -21.40
C LEU A 465 5.31 -5.71 -21.74
N ALA A 466 5.42 -6.85 -21.07
CA ALA A 466 4.48 -7.95 -21.23
C ALA A 466 3.12 -7.57 -20.63
N LEU A 467 2.22 -7.04 -21.48
CA LEU A 467 0.85 -6.65 -21.15
C LEU A 467 -0.14 -7.44 -21.99
N GLN A 468 -1.10 -8.06 -21.32
CA GLN A 468 -2.21 -8.77 -21.92
C GLN A 468 -3.48 -7.92 -21.84
N LYS A 469 -4.15 -7.74 -22.97
CA LYS A 469 -5.52 -7.21 -23.03
C LYS A 469 -6.48 -8.29 -22.52
N VAL A 470 -7.32 -7.95 -21.56
CA VAL A 470 -8.34 -8.85 -21.03
C VAL A 470 -9.66 -8.12 -21.00
N ARG A 471 -10.53 -8.42 -21.95
CA ARG A 471 -11.89 -7.91 -21.97
C ARG A 471 -12.70 -8.53 -20.82
N GLY A 472 -13.58 -7.73 -20.23
CA GLY A 472 -14.63 -8.24 -19.36
C GLY A 472 -15.87 -7.36 -19.38
N GLN A 473 -17.02 -8.00 -19.34
CA GLN A 473 -18.33 -7.37 -19.34
C GLN A 473 -19.03 -7.58 -18.00
N VAL A 474 -19.54 -6.51 -17.41
CA VAL A 474 -20.43 -6.52 -16.24
C VAL A 474 -21.86 -6.36 -16.74
N SER A 475 -22.79 -7.14 -16.19
CA SER A 475 -24.22 -7.02 -16.44
C SER A 475 -24.90 -6.15 -15.39
N SER A 476 -26.03 -5.56 -15.76
CA SER A 476 -26.83 -4.72 -14.89
C SER A 476 -28.32 -4.97 -15.10
N LEU A 477 -29.06 -4.99 -14.00
CA LEU A 477 -30.49 -5.26 -13.94
C LEU A 477 -31.12 -4.32 -12.91
N ALA A 478 -32.27 -3.71 -13.24
CA ALA A 478 -33.08 -3.04 -12.23
C ALA A 478 -33.64 -4.09 -11.27
N LEU A 479 -33.33 -3.98 -9.98
CA LEU A 479 -33.79 -4.95 -9.00
C LEU A 479 -35.32 -4.82 -8.86
N PRO A 480 -36.08 -5.91 -9.06
CA PRO A 480 -37.54 -5.89 -8.89
C PRO A 480 -37.94 -5.58 -7.44
N GLU A 481 -39.07 -4.91 -7.26
CA GLU A 481 -39.63 -4.66 -5.94
C GLU A 481 -39.93 -5.98 -5.19
N GLY A 482 -39.71 -5.98 -3.87
CA GLY A 482 -40.00 -7.14 -3.02
C GLY A 482 -38.96 -8.28 -3.06
N VAL A 483 -37.95 -8.22 -3.94
CA VAL A 483 -36.86 -9.20 -3.97
C VAL A 483 -35.78 -8.84 -2.95
N SER A 484 -35.36 -9.80 -2.13
CA SER A 484 -34.24 -9.61 -1.20
C SER A 484 -32.96 -9.26 -1.96
N ALA A 485 -32.20 -8.29 -1.47
CA ALA A 485 -30.97 -7.85 -2.10
C ALA A 485 -29.73 -8.34 -1.33
N PRO A 486 -28.59 -8.58 -2.03
CA PRO A 486 -27.33 -8.78 -1.36
C PRO A 486 -27.01 -7.58 -0.45
N SER A 487 -26.75 -7.83 0.83
CA SER A 487 -26.29 -6.82 1.80
C SER A 487 -24.76 -6.68 1.81
N ARG A 488 -24.06 -7.66 1.23
CA ARG A 488 -22.61 -7.71 1.09
C ARG A 488 -22.22 -8.04 -0.36
N VAL A 489 -20.98 -7.80 -0.74
CA VAL A 489 -20.47 -8.30 -2.02
C VAL A 489 -20.33 -9.82 -1.93
N VAL A 490 -20.87 -10.55 -2.89
CA VAL A 490 -20.71 -12.00 -2.99
C VAL A 490 -19.84 -12.32 -4.20
N CYS A 491 -18.75 -13.06 -3.99
CA CYS A 491 -17.76 -13.46 -4.98
C CYS A 491 -17.70 -14.99 -5.11
N ALA A 492 -17.62 -15.49 -6.34
CA ALA A 492 -17.43 -16.89 -6.70
C ALA A 492 -16.54 -16.97 -7.97
N GLY A 493 -17.04 -17.55 -9.08
CA GLY A 493 -16.44 -17.39 -10.41
C GLY A 493 -16.63 -15.97 -10.95
N GLY A 494 -17.77 -15.35 -10.67
CA GLY A 494 -18.03 -13.91 -10.79
C GLY A 494 -18.14 -13.19 -9.44
N TYR A 495 -18.85 -12.06 -9.41
CA TYR A 495 -19.24 -11.29 -8.25
C TYR A 495 -20.59 -10.60 -8.49
N VAL A 496 -21.32 -10.35 -7.41
CA VAL A 496 -22.51 -9.49 -7.37
C VAL A 496 -22.36 -8.52 -6.20
N CYS A 497 -22.69 -7.25 -6.44
CA CYS A 497 -22.67 -6.22 -5.41
C CYS A 497 -24.09 -5.95 -4.88
N PRO A 498 -24.22 -5.42 -3.64
CA PRO A 498 -25.45 -4.79 -3.19
C PRO A 498 -25.95 -3.74 -4.20
N PRO A 499 -27.27 -3.65 -4.44
CA PRO A 499 -27.81 -2.73 -5.43
C PRO A 499 -27.57 -1.27 -5.02
N VAL A 500 -27.30 -0.42 -6.00
CA VAL A 500 -27.13 1.02 -5.81
C VAL A 500 -28.14 1.76 -6.67
N GLU A 501 -28.95 2.60 -6.03
CA GLU A 501 -30.05 3.33 -6.70
C GLU A 501 -30.98 2.34 -7.43
N GLY A 502 -31.31 1.22 -6.79
CA GLY A 502 -32.19 0.17 -7.34
C GLY A 502 -31.58 -0.70 -8.45
N VAL A 503 -30.29 -0.51 -8.80
CA VAL A 503 -29.64 -1.28 -9.87
C VAL A 503 -28.68 -2.31 -9.29
N LEU A 504 -28.90 -3.58 -9.62
CA LEU A 504 -28.01 -4.70 -9.34
C LEU A 504 -26.92 -4.76 -10.42
N THR A 505 -25.66 -4.96 -10.00
CA THR A 505 -24.55 -5.24 -10.93
C THR A 505 -23.86 -6.54 -10.59
N PHE A 506 -23.62 -7.37 -11.60
CA PHE A 506 -22.98 -8.67 -11.44
C PHE A 506 -22.13 -9.03 -12.67
N GLY A 507 -21.15 -9.89 -12.46
CA GLY A 507 -20.25 -10.34 -13.52
C GLY A 507 -18.86 -10.69 -12.98
N ALA A 508 -17.80 -10.68 -13.75
CA ALA A 508 -17.73 -10.27 -15.13
C ALA A 508 -17.12 -11.37 -15.96
N SER A 509 -17.46 -11.39 -17.25
CA SER A 509 -16.78 -12.22 -18.23
C SER A 509 -15.26 -11.94 -18.22
N PHE A 510 -14.51 -12.92 -18.67
CA PHE A 510 -13.05 -12.88 -18.76
C PHE A 510 -12.64 -13.43 -20.12
N VAL A 511 -12.31 -12.54 -21.06
CA VAL A 511 -11.92 -12.89 -22.43
C VAL A 511 -10.51 -12.38 -22.69
N PRO A 512 -9.48 -13.25 -22.60
CA PRO A 512 -8.11 -12.89 -22.89
C PRO A 512 -7.90 -12.49 -24.35
N ASN A 513 -6.93 -11.61 -24.59
CA ASN A 513 -6.48 -11.17 -25.91
C ASN A 513 -7.57 -10.48 -26.76
N ASP A 514 -8.61 -9.97 -26.11
CA ASP A 514 -9.71 -9.25 -26.74
C ASP A 514 -9.66 -7.76 -26.36
N GLY A 515 -9.73 -6.91 -27.38
CA GLY A 515 -9.63 -5.46 -27.29
C GLY A 515 -10.92 -4.72 -27.66
N GLU A 516 -12.05 -5.40 -27.79
CA GLU A 516 -13.32 -4.79 -28.17
C GLU A 516 -14.15 -4.38 -26.94
N ARG A 517 -15.01 -3.37 -27.09
CA ARG A 517 -15.82 -2.74 -26.02
C ARG A 517 -17.34 -2.86 -26.24
N ASP A 518 -17.76 -3.49 -27.32
CA ASP A 518 -19.16 -3.83 -27.62
C ASP A 518 -19.77 -4.71 -26.53
N LEU A 519 -21.09 -4.65 -26.35
CA LEU A 519 -21.81 -5.61 -25.50
C LEU A 519 -22.12 -6.87 -26.30
N ARG A 520 -21.91 -8.02 -25.66
CA ARG A 520 -22.16 -9.33 -26.28
C ARG A 520 -23.16 -10.12 -25.45
N GLU A 521 -24.13 -10.72 -26.12
CA GLU A 521 -25.12 -11.58 -25.45
C GLU A 521 -24.46 -12.79 -24.79
N ALA A 522 -23.44 -13.39 -25.42
CA ALA A 522 -22.68 -14.49 -24.85
C ALA A 522 -21.89 -14.11 -23.58
N ASP A 523 -21.54 -12.83 -23.41
CA ASP A 523 -20.93 -12.34 -22.17
C ASP A 523 -21.99 -12.13 -21.07
N HIS A 524 -23.18 -11.65 -21.43
CA HIS A 524 -24.32 -11.58 -20.51
C HIS A 524 -24.75 -12.96 -20.04
N GLN A 525 -24.85 -13.93 -20.95
CA GLN A 525 -25.23 -15.31 -20.62
C GLN A 525 -24.23 -15.92 -19.62
N ARG A 526 -22.92 -15.78 -19.87
CA ARG A 526 -21.90 -16.23 -18.92
C ARG A 526 -22.03 -15.60 -17.53
N ASN A 527 -22.35 -14.30 -17.46
CA ASN A 527 -22.58 -13.65 -16.18
C ASN A 527 -23.85 -14.18 -15.47
N ILE A 528 -24.90 -14.53 -16.21
CA ILE A 528 -26.12 -15.15 -15.67
C ILE A 528 -25.78 -16.55 -15.13
N ASP A 529 -25.06 -17.36 -15.90
CA ASP A 529 -24.70 -18.73 -15.54
C ASP A 529 -23.85 -18.76 -14.26
N GLU A 530 -22.86 -17.87 -14.15
CA GLU A 530 -22.04 -17.70 -12.93
C GLU A 530 -22.88 -17.25 -11.73
N LEU A 531 -23.85 -16.37 -11.92
CA LEU A 531 -24.74 -15.92 -10.85
C LEU A 531 -25.64 -17.07 -10.37
N LYS A 532 -26.20 -17.85 -11.29
CA LYS A 532 -27.01 -19.04 -11.01
C LYS A 532 -26.21 -20.11 -10.29
N ALA A 533 -24.97 -20.35 -10.72
CA ALA A 533 -24.08 -21.31 -10.07
C ALA A 533 -23.68 -20.88 -8.66
N ALA A 534 -23.52 -19.57 -8.42
CA ALA A 534 -23.13 -19.05 -7.11
C ALA A 534 -24.29 -18.95 -6.12
N LEU A 535 -25.49 -18.58 -6.59
CA LEU A 535 -26.64 -18.24 -5.76
C LEU A 535 -27.96 -18.79 -6.35
N PRO A 536 -28.11 -20.12 -6.51
CA PRO A 536 -29.22 -20.72 -7.25
C PRO A 536 -30.59 -20.34 -6.67
N GLU A 537 -30.80 -20.55 -5.36
CA GLU A 537 -32.08 -20.25 -4.69
C GLU A 537 -32.48 -18.77 -4.76
N TRP A 538 -31.50 -17.87 -4.64
CA TRP A 538 -31.75 -16.44 -4.73
C TRP A 538 -32.08 -16.01 -6.16
N VAL A 539 -31.39 -16.57 -7.16
CA VAL A 539 -31.71 -16.31 -8.56
C VAL A 539 -33.09 -16.86 -8.92
N GLU A 540 -33.50 -18.03 -8.41
CA GLU A 540 -34.87 -18.54 -8.58
C GLU A 540 -35.92 -17.59 -7.98
N ALA A 541 -35.65 -17.01 -6.81
CA ALA A 541 -36.54 -15.99 -6.23
C ALA A 541 -36.61 -14.72 -7.10
N LEU A 542 -35.47 -14.27 -7.64
CA LEU A 542 -35.39 -13.13 -8.56
C LEU A 542 -36.14 -13.40 -9.87
N GLU A 543 -36.00 -14.60 -10.45
CA GLU A 543 -36.68 -15.01 -11.68
C GLU A 543 -38.18 -15.21 -11.46
N ARG A 544 -38.62 -15.67 -10.28
CA ARG A 544 -40.06 -15.71 -9.94
C ARG A 544 -40.68 -14.31 -9.89
N ALA A 545 -39.96 -13.33 -9.36
CA ALA A 545 -40.46 -11.97 -9.22
C ALA A 545 -40.42 -11.16 -10.53
N SER A 546 -39.50 -11.50 -11.45
CA SER A 546 -39.26 -10.70 -12.66
C SER A 546 -39.33 -11.46 -13.96
N GLY A 547 -39.57 -12.77 -13.98
CA GLY A 547 -39.36 -13.61 -15.15
C GLY A 547 -37.89 -14.01 -15.34
N PRO A 548 -37.59 -14.90 -16.29
CA PRO A 548 -36.24 -15.47 -16.46
C PRO A 548 -35.19 -14.41 -16.78
N LEU A 549 -33.98 -14.57 -16.23
CA LEU A 549 -32.83 -13.76 -16.60
C LEU A 549 -32.38 -14.17 -18.00
N THR A 550 -32.43 -13.24 -18.95
CA THR A 550 -31.95 -13.44 -20.31
C THR A 550 -31.07 -12.27 -20.75
N PRO A 551 -30.12 -12.47 -21.68
CA PRO A 551 -29.27 -11.40 -22.19
C PRO A 551 -30.04 -10.15 -22.65
N ALA A 552 -31.17 -10.33 -23.34
CA ALA A 552 -32.00 -9.25 -23.87
C ALA A 552 -32.62 -8.33 -22.79
N ARG A 553 -32.67 -8.79 -21.53
CA ARG A 553 -33.21 -8.04 -20.39
C ARG A 553 -32.14 -7.33 -19.57
N LEU A 554 -30.87 -7.50 -19.95
CA LEU A 554 -29.75 -6.92 -19.24
C LEU A 554 -29.20 -5.73 -20.02
N SER A 555 -28.78 -4.73 -19.26
CA SER A 555 -27.82 -3.75 -19.75
C SER A 555 -26.44 -4.13 -19.21
N GLY A 556 -25.41 -3.38 -19.56
CA GLY A 556 -24.10 -3.65 -19.00
C GLY A 556 -23.02 -2.73 -19.52
N ARG A 557 -21.80 -3.11 -19.19
CA ARG A 557 -20.60 -2.41 -19.63
C ARG A 557 -19.48 -3.39 -19.89
N ALA A 558 -18.85 -3.24 -21.05
CA ALA A 558 -17.66 -3.95 -21.43
C ALA A 558 -16.43 -3.03 -21.40
N ALA A 559 -15.31 -3.55 -20.90
CA ALA A 559 -14.04 -2.84 -20.90
C ALA A 559 -12.83 -3.76 -20.96
N ILE A 560 -11.69 -3.16 -21.27
CA ILE A 560 -10.41 -3.85 -21.46
C ILE A 560 -9.55 -3.59 -20.23
N ARG A 561 -9.18 -4.67 -19.54
CA ARG A 561 -8.21 -4.68 -18.45
C ARG A 561 -6.82 -4.92 -19.04
N ALA A 562 -5.80 -4.46 -18.34
CA ALA A 562 -4.42 -4.83 -18.60
C ALA A 562 -3.94 -5.77 -17.50
N ALA A 563 -3.35 -6.90 -17.87
CA ALA A 563 -2.76 -7.84 -16.92
C ALA A 563 -1.34 -8.20 -17.34
N SER A 564 -0.47 -8.42 -16.37
CA SER A 564 0.82 -9.07 -16.60
C SER A 564 0.63 -10.59 -16.71
N PRO A 565 1.61 -11.34 -17.23
CA PRO A 565 1.58 -12.81 -17.22
C PRO A 565 1.44 -13.39 -15.81
N ASP A 566 2.10 -12.79 -14.82
CA ASP A 566 2.10 -13.23 -13.42
C ASP A 566 0.94 -12.66 -12.59
N LYS A 567 0.04 -11.87 -13.19
CA LYS A 567 -1.12 -11.21 -12.54
C LYS A 567 -0.76 -10.24 -11.39
N THR A 568 0.49 -9.80 -11.34
CA THR A 568 0.98 -8.73 -10.45
C THR A 568 1.11 -7.42 -11.24
N PRO A 569 0.70 -6.26 -10.70
CA PRO A 569 0.87 -4.99 -11.41
C PRO A 569 2.36 -4.67 -11.73
N TYR A 570 2.56 -3.78 -12.69
CA TYR A 570 3.83 -3.08 -12.89
C TYR A 570 3.71 -1.72 -12.21
N ALA A 571 4.61 -1.41 -11.28
CA ALA A 571 4.69 -0.11 -10.62
C ALA A 571 6.15 0.23 -10.35
N GLY A 572 6.66 1.28 -11.00
CA GLY A 572 8.05 1.71 -10.84
C GLY A 572 8.65 2.37 -12.09
N PRO A 573 9.98 2.59 -12.10
CA PRO A 573 10.67 3.22 -13.22
C PRO A 573 10.69 2.31 -14.45
N VAL A 574 10.59 2.91 -15.64
CA VAL A 574 10.54 2.18 -16.91
C VAL A 574 11.96 1.75 -17.33
N PRO A 575 12.28 0.45 -17.37
CA PRO A 575 13.60 -0.02 -17.74
C PRO A 575 13.91 0.32 -19.20
N ASN A 576 15.18 0.61 -19.50
CA ASN A 576 15.67 0.60 -20.87
C ASN A 576 15.87 -0.88 -21.25
N ALA A 577 14.91 -1.45 -21.97
CA ALA A 577 14.86 -2.88 -22.24
C ALA A 577 16.08 -3.37 -23.05
N GLU A 578 16.52 -2.60 -24.05
CA GLU A 578 17.69 -2.94 -24.87
C GLU A 578 18.98 -2.95 -24.05
N ALA A 579 19.15 -1.95 -23.18
CA ALA A 579 20.29 -1.91 -22.27
C ALA A 579 20.29 -3.11 -21.32
N TRP A 580 19.14 -3.46 -20.73
CA TRP A 580 19.04 -4.63 -19.85
C TRP A 580 19.34 -5.94 -20.56
N GLN A 581 18.85 -6.11 -21.79
CA GLN A 581 19.14 -7.30 -22.60
C GLN A 581 20.63 -7.44 -22.89
N ARG A 582 21.31 -6.33 -23.22
CA ARG A 582 22.76 -6.31 -23.45
C ARG A 582 23.54 -6.55 -22.15
N ASP A 583 23.27 -5.79 -21.12
CA ASP A 583 24.09 -5.74 -19.89
C ASP A 583 23.91 -7.02 -19.04
N TYR A 584 22.75 -7.68 -19.15
CA TYR A 584 22.44 -8.91 -18.42
C TYR A 584 22.33 -10.16 -19.31
N ALA A 585 22.85 -10.11 -20.54
CA ALA A 585 22.80 -11.23 -21.49
C ALA A 585 23.36 -12.55 -20.92
N ALA A 586 24.36 -12.48 -20.03
CA ALA A 586 24.97 -13.64 -19.40
C ALA A 586 23.98 -14.50 -18.59
N LEU A 587 22.87 -13.90 -18.12
CA LEU A 587 21.83 -14.61 -17.37
C LEU A 587 21.12 -15.70 -18.18
N SER A 588 21.12 -15.62 -19.52
CA SER A 588 20.51 -16.67 -20.35
C SER A 588 21.28 -17.97 -20.25
N LYS A 589 22.61 -17.88 -20.16
CA LYS A 589 23.50 -19.04 -20.07
C LYS A 589 23.62 -19.57 -18.64
N ASP A 590 23.59 -18.67 -17.66
CA ASP A 590 23.79 -19.00 -16.24
C ASP A 590 23.16 -17.91 -15.37
N ALA A 591 22.07 -18.25 -14.68
CA ALA A 591 21.32 -17.33 -13.83
C ALA A 591 22.13 -16.76 -12.65
N SER A 592 23.29 -17.34 -12.32
CA SER A 592 24.18 -16.85 -11.27
C SER A 592 25.16 -15.77 -11.75
N ARG A 593 25.34 -15.60 -13.08
CA ARG A 593 26.26 -14.62 -13.68
C ARG A 593 25.63 -13.23 -13.76
N VAL A 594 25.46 -12.61 -12.60
CA VAL A 594 24.91 -11.27 -12.45
C VAL A 594 26.01 -10.23 -12.70
N ALA A 595 25.87 -9.41 -13.75
CA ALA A 595 26.74 -8.27 -13.98
C ALA A 595 26.55 -7.23 -12.86
N PRO A 596 27.62 -6.72 -12.22
CA PRO A 596 27.54 -5.79 -11.09
C PRO A 596 27.27 -4.34 -11.55
N ILE A 597 26.35 -4.17 -12.50
CA ILE A 597 26.01 -2.89 -13.12
C ILE A 597 24.54 -2.58 -12.77
N PRO A 598 24.23 -1.40 -12.20
CA PRO A 598 22.86 -0.96 -11.99
C PRO A 598 22.04 -0.98 -13.28
N GLY A 599 20.77 -1.36 -13.19
CA GLY A 599 19.90 -1.41 -14.37
C GLY A 599 19.67 -0.01 -14.94
N ALA A 600 19.85 0.17 -16.24
CA ALA A 600 19.51 1.41 -16.92
C ALA A 600 17.97 1.55 -17.07
N HIS A 601 17.42 2.71 -16.73
CA HIS A 601 16.01 3.06 -16.95
C HIS A 601 15.93 4.36 -17.73
N HIS A 602 14.76 4.65 -18.28
CA HIS A 602 14.47 5.97 -18.84
C HIS A 602 14.30 6.98 -17.69
N PRO A 603 15.20 7.97 -17.52
CA PRO A 603 15.16 8.89 -16.38
C PRO A 603 13.83 9.65 -16.33
N GLY A 604 13.21 9.72 -15.15
CA GLY A 604 11.94 10.42 -14.96
C GLY A 604 10.72 9.76 -15.61
N LEU A 605 10.83 8.56 -16.18
CA LEU A 605 9.71 7.82 -16.77
C LEU A 605 9.29 6.65 -15.89
N TRP A 606 8.00 6.61 -15.58
CA TRP A 606 7.40 5.64 -14.66
C TRP A 606 6.17 5.01 -15.29
N VAL A 607 5.79 3.84 -14.78
CA VAL A 607 4.57 3.14 -15.23
C VAL A 607 3.80 2.60 -14.03
N SER A 608 2.47 2.73 -14.09
CA SER A 608 1.53 2.00 -13.23
C SER A 608 0.51 1.29 -14.12
N ALA A 609 0.71 0.00 -14.38
CA ALA A 609 -0.08 -0.79 -15.32
C ALA A 609 -0.29 -2.22 -14.81
N ALA A 610 -0.94 -3.07 -15.63
CA ALA A 610 -1.14 -4.49 -15.35
C ALA A 610 -1.97 -4.82 -14.07
N HIS A 611 -2.82 -3.91 -13.58
CA HIS A 611 -3.62 -4.10 -12.38
C HIS A 611 -4.73 -5.18 -12.48
N GLY A 612 -4.97 -5.72 -13.68
CA GLY A 612 -5.94 -6.79 -13.92
C GLY A 612 -7.35 -6.41 -13.48
N SER A 613 -8.03 -7.34 -12.78
CA SER A 613 -9.35 -7.13 -12.17
C SER A 613 -9.28 -6.67 -10.71
N ARG A 614 -8.08 -6.35 -10.19
CA ARG A 614 -7.84 -6.02 -8.77
C ARG A 614 -7.26 -4.62 -8.61
N GLY A 615 -7.65 -3.70 -9.49
CA GLY A 615 -7.20 -2.31 -9.48
C GLY A 615 -7.51 -1.59 -8.18
N LEU A 616 -8.69 -1.83 -7.59
CA LEU A 616 -9.06 -1.22 -6.29
C LEU A 616 -8.14 -1.63 -5.15
N ALA A 617 -7.59 -2.85 -5.16
CA ALA A 617 -6.66 -3.33 -4.13
C ALA A 617 -5.21 -2.92 -4.39
N SER A 618 -4.84 -2.66 -5.66
CA SER A 618 -3.43 -2.50 -6.04
C SER A 618 -3.03 -1.07 -6.42
N ALA A 619 -3.90 -0.35 -7.13
CA ALA A 619 -3.59 0.98 -7.64
C ALA A 619 -3.25 1.99 -6.52
N PRO A 620 -3.98 2.04 -5.38
CA PRO A 620 -3.65 2.99 -4.31
C PRO A 620 -2.26 2.74 -3.72
N LEU A 621 -1.89 1.48 -3.45
CA LEU A 621 -0.59 1.15 -2.87
C LEU A 621 0.55 1.32 -3.89
N CYS A 622 0.32 0.97 -5.17
CA CYS A 622 1.29 1.24 -6.24
C CYS A 622 1.56 2.74 -6.43
N ALA A 623 0.54 3.58 -6.30
CA ALA A 623 0.68 5.04 -6.35
C ALA A 623 1.59 5.56 -5.23
N GLU A 624 1.42 5.06 -4.01
CA GLU A 624 2.32 5.39 -2.89
C GLU A 624 3.76 4.94 -3.15
N VAL A 625 3.97 3.76 -3.73
CA VAL A 625 5.32 3.28 -4.09
C VAL A 625 5.98 4.21 -5.10
N ILE A 626 5.27 4.60 -6.17
CA ILE A 626 5.82 5.50 -7.20
C ILE A 626 6.11 6.88 -6.60
N ALA A 627 5.15 7.47 -5.88
CA ALA A 627 5.31 8.79 -5.27
C ALA A 627 6.46 8.83 -4.25
N SER A 628 6.58 7.82 -3.38
CA SER A 628 7.67 7.74 -2.41
C SER A 628 9.03 7.53 -3.08
N ARG A 629 9.13 6.75 -4.16
CA ARG A 629 10.38 6.65 -4.93
C ARG A 629 10.78 7.97 -5.59
N MET A 630 9.83 8.67 -6.22
CA MET A 630 10.11 9.97 -6.85
C MET A 630 10.62 11.00 -5.85
N LEU A 631 10.04 11.02 -4.64
CA LEU A 631 10.30 12.05 -3.63
C LEU A 631 11.29 11.62 -2.54
N ASN A 632 12.00 10.51 -2.77
CA ASN A 632 13.00 9.97 -1.85
C ASN A 632 12.48 9.74 -0.42
N GLU A 633 11.29 9.15 -0.32
CA GLU A 633 10.65 8.76 0.93
C GLU A 633 10.76 7.24 1.14
N PRO A 634 10.69 6.77 2.41
CA PRO A 634 10.48 5.36 2.71
C PRO A 634 9.32 4.74 1.91
N LEU A 635 9.50 3.50 1.44
CA LEU A 635 8.46 2.78 0.72
C LEU A 635 7.41 2.19 1.66
N PRO A 636 6.12 2.18 1.27
CA PRO A 636 5.02 1.60 2.07
C PRO A 636 5.00 0.06 2.04
N ILE A 637 6.03 -0.57 1.50
CA ILE A 637 6.17 -2.01 1.32
C ILE A 637 7.64 -2.41 1.44
N GLU A 638 7.88 -3.67 1.78
CA GLU A 638 9.22 -4.24 1.90
C GLU A 638 9.96 -4.21 0.56
N ALA A 639 11.29 -4.05 0.60
CA ALA A 639 12.13 -3.96 -0.60
C ALA A 639 11.86 -5.11 -1.61
N ALA A 640 11.74 -6.34 -1.13
CA ALA A 640 11.47 -7.51 -1.98
C ALA A 640 10.08 -7.48 -2.66
N LEU A 641 9.10 -6.79 -2.09
CA LEU A 641 7.80 -6.56 -2.72
C LEU A 641 7.89 -5.45 -3.76
N ALA A 642 8.64 -4.38 -3.49
CA ALA A 642 8.89 -3.32 -4.48
C ALA A 642 9.61 -3.88 -5.72
N ASP A 643 10.62 -4.73 -5.53
CA ASP A 643 11.32 -5.43 -6.61
C ASP A 643 10.37 -6.36 -7.39
N HIS A 644 9.40 -6.98 -6.72
CA HIS A 644 8.35 -7.80 -7.35
C HIS A 644 7.33 -6.98 -8.14
N LEU A 645 7.18 -5.67 -7.88
CA LEU A 645 6.34 -4.77 -8.68
C LEU A 645 7.11 -4.14 -9.85
N HIS A 646 8.43 -4.20 -9.84
CA HIS A 646 9.28 -3.53 -10.81
C HIS A 646 8.94 -3.94 -12.25
N PRO A 647 8.75 -2.99 -13.20
CA PRO A 647 8.34 -3.29 -14.57
C PRO A 647 9.32 -4.20 -15.32
N GLY A 648 10.63 -4.03 -15.08
CA GLY A 648 11.69 -4.83 -15.69
C GLY A 648 11.82 -6.27 -15.18
N ARG A 649 11.09 -6.70 -14.13
CA ARG A 649 11.24 -8.07 -13.56
C ARG A 649 11.03 -9.18 -14.60
N ARG A 650 10.20 -8.91 -15.61
CA ARG A 650 9.88 -9.87 -16.69
C ARG A 650 10.95 -9.91 -17.78
N LEU A 651 11.71 -8.84 -17.97
CA LEU A 651 12.87 -8.84 -18.86
C LEU A 651 13.93 -9.81 -18.31
N ILE A 652 14.27 -9.68 -17.03
CA ILE A 652 15.20 -10.59 -16.36
C ILE A 652 14.68 -12.04 -16.35
N SER A 653 13.41 -12.23 -16.03
CA SER A 653 12.80 -13.58 -16.05
C SER A 653 12.80 -14.21 -17.45
N ALA A 654 12.70 -13.40 -18.51
CA ALA A 654 12.74 -13.88 -19.89
C ALA A 654 14.17 -14.24 -20.30
N LEU A 655 15.16 -13.43 -19.93
CA LEU A 655 16.58 -13.74 -20.16
C LEU A 655 16.96 -15.08 -19.53
N ILE A 656 16.65 -15.28 -18.25
CA ILE A 656 16.96 -16.53 -17.52
C ILE A 656 16.31 -17.77 -18.16
N ARG A 657 15.17 -17.59 -18.84
CA ARG A 657 14.42 -18.70 -19.47
C ARG A 657 14.74 -18.92 -20.95
N ALA A 658 15.56 -18.06 -21.56
CA ALA A 658 15.75 -18.07 -23.00
C ALA A 658 16.51 -19.31 -23.50
N ASP A 659 17.40 -19.89 -22.67
CA ASP A 659 18.20 -21.09 -23.00
C ASP A 659 17.85 -22.31 -22.11
N SER A 660 16.77 -22.24 -21.31
CA SER A 660 16.38 -23.26 -20.32
C SER A 660 15.34 -24.26 -20.82
#